data_AF-A0A075JVG7-F1
#
_entry.id   AF-A0A075JVG7-F1
#
_cell.length_a   1.000
_cell.length_b   1.000
_cell.length_c   1.000
_cell.angle_alpha   90.00
_cell.angle_beta   90.00
_cell.angle_gamma   90.00
#
_symmetry.space_group_name_H-M   'P 1'
#
loop_
_entity.id
_entity.type
_entity.pdbx_description
1 polymer ?
#
loop_
_entity_poly.entity_id
_entity_poly.type
_entity_poly.pdbx_seq_one_letter_code
_entity_poly.pdbx_strand_id
1 'polypeptide(L)'
;MKSKKILMKAFAYIFSLLLIIGNITFIQPLSINATSLENAVTITAMNENGDNVLPLTAVSIAEGDTSLDVLQKAGKKNNAKIVTQSENGEEDLSINGVKPSTSQSWLLVASGQQHDNEVTSYKVKNGQHIYFRLNDNDKELPTVTGKVSAKGIDGTAILPETTVTVPKGATAYDVLVQAAKSNSKNVQASIDSDYHTFVNQVGDIELGQYDYWSTAINGTALEKSIVGHQIKNGDHLQLQVKSYTPPEEDIDKSEEEDKKKEENEQVKEKKESTEKPGEKSDENKRESTSKKSQSIQQHISDIKKYISANKITFTKGQEWWVWGAAHTDLSTQSYVTSLKGNLPEKFRNLYDLERMIIAISATDEDATNIEDRNLVVEMMAHSWFETDDPLINALIYGLLAIDSGNYEVPKEFRQQLVDGILAKELPTGGWDFFGGNLSPDMTGMALSALAPYQKQPKVKKAIDTAVHSLASSQDETGGYYIEFNGGDSSESVSQAIIGLTAVGIDPTSKQFTKQGGNLVQHLEKFKQDDGGFSHLIDGDDSNPMATQQALLALVAYQNFTNNIGYGSVYHFKNLEEEEKPKPELPEEDDNEKTDNPSEDNEEKKPGDQPEKITLRPDSQIKQGQMEVDITEALLSEVKENQLVIIQPNNAKEQNSIQVKLNQAALNQLVNMQNDLKINKGDTFLLIPNSIIKQLLNEASGGTVSIQMVKQKADRAIGEVYDYTIFAGDNVISNFNNEHITVGLDVDTETVKDFENDQVKVFYYNEEKEEWEILQNSKYDPVSGMATAQVKHFSTYGVFKEAETQQLGTPEANKENEKKKPNEKGNSNNGNKLPNTATSMFNFIGIGFILLSGGIALILVKRRKSA
;
A
#
# COMPACT_ATOMS: atom_id res chain seq x y z
N MET A 1 38.26 -49.33 6.20
CA MET A 1 37.99 -47.89 5.96
C MET A 1 36.79 -47.58 5.06
N LYS A 2 36.53 -48.30 3.96
CA LYS A 2 35.46 -47.96 2.98
C LYS A 2 34.04 -47.84 3.58
N SER A 3 33.58 -48.76 4.43
CA SER A 3 32.20 -48.75 4.98
C SER A 3 31.81 -47.47 5.73
N LYS A 4 32.72 -46.89 6.53
CA LYS A 4 32.47 -45.63 7.26
C LYS A 4 32.19 -44.43 6.33
N LYS A 5 32.68 -44.42 5.09
CA LYS A 5 32.35 -43.37 4.09
C LYS A 5 30.98 -43.59 3.42
N ILE A 6 30.55 -44.84 3.27
CA ILE A 6 29.24 -45.18 2.69
C ILE A 6 28.13 -44.79 3.67
N LEU A 7 28.26 -45.18 4.94
CA LEU A 7 27.27 -44.87 5.97
C LEU A 7 27.07 -43.35 6.16
N MET A 8 28.15 -42.56 6.08
CA MET A 8 28.07 -41.09 6.17
C MET A 8 27.39 -40.44 4.96
N LYS A 9 27.51 -41.02 3.75
CA LYS A 9 26.76 -40.53 2.57
C LYS A 9 25.28 -40.87 2.66
N ALA A 10 24.92 -42.09 3.09
CA ALA A 10 23.53 -42.46 3.31
C ALA A 10 22.84 -41.55 4.34
N PHE A 11 23.53 -41.25 5.45
CA PHE A 11 23.01 -40.35 6.47
C PHE A 11 22.82 -38.92 5.95
N ALA A 12 23.76 -38.40 5.15
CA ALA A 12 23.63 -37.10 4.51
C ALA A 12 22.43 -37.04 3.54
N TYR A 13 22.24 -38.05 2.68
CA TYR A 13 21.09 -38.11 1.78
C TYR A 13 19.75 -38.16 2.53
N ILE A 14 19.65 -38.95 3.60
CA ILE A 14 18.42 -39.00 4.42
C ILE A 14 18.17 -37.66 5.12
N PHE A 15 19.22 -36.99 5.61
CA PHE A 15 19.09 -35.69 6.26
C PHE A 15 18.71 -34.57 5.27
N SER A 16 19.27 -34.61 4.05
CA SER A 16 18.84 -33.72 2.95
C SER A 16 17.41 -34.01 2.50
N LEU A 17 16.98 -35.28 2.44
CA LEU A 17 15.60 -35.61 2.09
C LEU A 17 14.61 -35.15 3.18
N LEU A 18 14.97 -35.29 4.45
CA LEU A 18 14.18 -34.78 5.58
C LEU A 18 14.16 -33.24 5.63
N LEU A 19 15.24 -32.56 5.23
CA LEU A 19 15.24 -31.11 5.04
C LEU A 19 14.36 -30.68 3.87
N ILE A 20 14.39 -31.40 2.74
CA ILE A 20 13.56 -31.09 1.57
C ILE A 20 12.07 -31.31 1.91
N ILE A 21 11.71 -32.47 2.48
CA ILE A 21 10.34 -32.75 2.94
C ILE A 21 9.92 -31.73 4.00
N GLY A 22 10.79 -31.42 4.97
CA GLY A 22 10.53 -30.45 6.04
C GLY A 22 10.51 -28.98 5.62
N ASN A 23 10.84 -28.64 4.36
CA ASN A 23 10.54 -27.33 3.78
C ASN A 23 9.30 -27.40 2.86
N ILE A 24 9.12 -28.50 2.11
CA ILE A 24 7.94 -28.68 1.23
C ILE A 24 6.64 -28.79 2.03
N THR A 25 6.62 -29.44 3.20
CA THR A 25 5.41 -29.49 4.05
C THR A 25 5.18 -28.24 4.92
N PHE A 26 5.95 -27.17 4.69
CA PHE A 26 5.83 -25.90 5.44
C PHE A 26 5.86 -24.65 4.53
N ILE A 27 5.82 -24.83 3.20
CA ILE A 27 5.52 -23.78 2.23
C ILE A 27 4.25 -24.19 1.48
N GLN A 28 3.14 -24.09 2.21
CA GLN A 28 1.82 -23.89 1.66
C GLN A 28 1.31 -22.62 2.34
N PRO A 29 1.15 -21.48 1.64
CA PRO A 29 0.15 -20.53 2.10
C PRO A 29 -1.17 -21.31 2.16
N LEU A 30 -1.91 -21.20 3.25
CA LEU A 30 -3.31 -21.57 3.18
C LEU A 30 -3.99 -20.46 2.39
N SER A 31 -4.42 -20.79 1.17
CA SER A 31 -5.32 -19.99 0.35
C SER A 31 -6.69 -20.00 1.05
N ILE A 32 -6.86 -19.11 2.05
CA ILE A 32 -8.08 -19.03 2.86
C ILE A 32 -9.14 -18.26 2.07
N ASN A 33 -9.89 -18.98 1.24
CA ASN A 33 -11.11 -18.47 0.63
C ASN A 33 -12.14 -18.21 1.74
N ALA A 34 -12.36 -16.94 2.08
CA ALA A 34 -13.31 -16.51 3.10
C ALA A 34 -14.75 -16.86 2.67
N THR A 35 -15.18 -18.06 3.08
CA THR A 35 -16.47 -18.64 2.70
C THR A 35 -17.50 -18.25 3.75
N SER A 36 -18.16 -17.11 3.53
CA SER A 36 -19.23 -16.64 4.40
C SER A 36 -20.33 -17.71 4.55
N LEU A 37 -20.62 -18.10 5.79
CA LEU A 37 -21.60 -19.12 6.10
C LEU A 37 -23.01 -18.52 6.04
N GLU A 38 -23.83 -19.03 5.13
CA GLU A 38 -25.26 -18.70 5.08
C GLU A 38 -25.91 -19.01 6.43
N ASN A 39 -26.65 -18.03 6.96
CA ASN A 39 -27.39 -18.07 8.24
C ASN A 39 -26.57 -18.70 9.38
N ALA A 40 -25.69 -17.94 10.03
CA ALA A 40 -24.72 -18.45 10.98
C ALA A 40 -24.61 -17.65 12.28
N VAL A 41 -23.96 -18.24 13.29
CA VAL A 41 -23.61 -17.61 14.57
C VAL A 41 -22.17 -17.95 14.98
N THR A 42 -21.61 -17.14 15.87
CA THR A 42 -20.34 -17.43 16.55
C THR A 42 -20.60 -17.82 18.00
N ILE A 43 -19.87 -18.83 18.50
CA ILE A 43 -20.01 -19.34 19.87
C ILE A 43 -18.67 -19.50 20.58
N THR A 44 -18.64 -19.16 21.87
CA THR A 44 -17.59 -19.54 22.84
C THR A 44 -18.20 -20.22 24.07
N ALA A 45 -17.39 -20.97 24.85
CA ALA A 45 -17.79 -21.36 26.21
C ALA A 45 -16.61 -21.27 27.19
N MET A 46 -16.85 -20.72 28.38
CA MET A 46 -15.85 -20.38 29.39
C MET A 46 -16.14 -21.03 30.76
N ASN A 47 -15.11 -21.47 31.47
CA ASN A 47 -15.23 -21.85 32.88
C ASN A 47 -15.40 -20.63 33.81
N GLU A 48 -15.52 -20.90 35.12
CA GLU A 48 -15.60 -19.91 36.21
C GLU A 48 -14.49 -18.83 36.14
N ASN A 49 -13.25 -19.23 35.88
CA ASN A 49 -12.09 -18.33 35.77
C ASN A 49 -12.18 -17.45 34.51
N GLY A 50 -12.74 -17.99 33.42
CA GLY A 50 -12.79 -17.39 32.09
C GLY A 50 -11.94 -18.10 31.04
N ASP A 51 -11.36 -19.27 31.36
CA ASP A 51 -10.64 -20.09 30.38
C ASP A 51 -11.65 -20.71 29.41
N ASN A 52 -11.34 -20.69 28.11
CA ASN A 52 -12.18 -21.29 27.08
C ASN A 52 -12.18 -22.82 27.19
N VAL A 53 -13.33 -23.40 27.52
CA VAL A 53 -13.59 -24.85 27.45
C VAL A 53 -14.06 -25.27 26.05
N LEU A 54 -14.62 -24.31 25.30
CA LEU A 54 -14.89 -24.37 23.86
C LEU A 54 -14.35 -23.07 23.24
N PRO A 55 -13.42 -23.13 22.26
CA PRO A 55 -12.88 -21.95 21.62
C PRO A 55 -13.92 -21.27 20.71
N LEU A 56 -13.59 -20.05 20.28
CA LEU A 56 -14.42 -19.28 19.34
C LEU A 56 -14.66 -20.06 18.04
N THR A 57 -15.92 -20.32 17.74
CA THR A 57 -16.33 -21.21 16.65
C THR A 57 -17.48 -20.60 15.85
N ALA A 58 -17.33 -20.51 14.53
CA ALA A 58 -18.44 -20.20 13.62
C ALA A 58 -19.25 -21.47 13.27
N VAL A 59 -20.58 -21.33 13.26
CA VAL A 59 -21.57 -22.41 13.11
C VAL A 59 -22.77 -21.95 12.27
N SER A 60 -23.08 -22.66 11.19
CA SER A 60 -24.33 -22.48 10.42
C SER A 60 -25.56 -23.01 11.16
N ILE A 61 -26.68 -22.29 11.08
CA ILE A 61 -27.93 -22.54 11.78
C ILE A 61 -29.12 -22.71 10.84
N ALA A 62 -30.12 -23.48 11.26
CA ALA A 62 -31.42 -23.55 10.61
C ALA A 62 -32.41 -22.57 11.29
N GLU A 63 -33.54 -22.27 10.64
CA GLU A 63 -34.57 -21.43 11.26
C GLU A 63 -35.11 -22.11 12.54
N GLY A 64 -34.95 -21.44 13.67
CA GLY A 64 -35.44 -21.91 14.96
C GLY A 64 -34.49 -22.82 15.75
N ASP A 65 -33.25 -23.03 15.28
CA ASP A 65 -32.17 -23.65 16.06
C ASP A 65 -32.02 -23.01 17.44
N THR A 66 -31.68 -23.83 18.43
CA THR A 66 -31.43 -23.37 19.81
C THR A 66 -29.95 -23.14 20.10
N SER A 67 -29.67 -22.42 21.18
CA SER A 67 -28.32 -22.32 21.78
C SER A 67 -27.69 -23.69 22.05
N LEU A 68 -28.47 -24.73 22.35
CA LEU A 68 -27.99 -26.09 22.52
C LEU A 68 -27.63 -26.75 21.18
N ASP A 69 -28.39 -26.53 20.11
CA ASP A 69 -28.07 -27.06 18.78
C ASP A 69 -26.75 -26.49 18.26
N VAL A 70 -26.56 -25.17 18.44
CA VAL A 70 -25.29 -24.47 18.16
C VAL A 70 -24.14 -25.05 19.00
N LEU A 71 -24.35 -25.24 20.30
CA LEU A 71 -23.34 -25.81 21.20
C LEU A 71 -22.96 -27.25 20.80
N GLN A 72 -23.92 -28.09 20.41
CA GLN A 72 -23.64 -29.43 19.89
C GLN A 72 -22.89 -29.41 18.56
N LYS A 73 -23.23 -28.50 17.63
CA LYS A 73 -22.53 -28.31 16.36
C LYS A 73 -21.07 -27.87 16.58
N ALA A 74 -20.85 -26.85 17.42
CA ALA A 74 -19.51 -26.39 17.77
C ALA A 74 -18.69 -27.44 18.53
N GLY A 75 -19.33 -28.20 19.43
CA GLY A 75 -18.70 -29.34 20.11
C GLY A 75 -18.16 -30.37 19.12
N LYS A 76 -18.97 -30.74 18.12
CA LYS A 76 -18.54 -31.63 17.01
C LYS A 76 -17.37 -31.04 16.22
N LYS A 77 -17.43 -29.75 15.83
CA LYS A 77 -16.36 -29.05 15.07
C LYS A 77 -15.02 -28.99 15.82
N ASN A 78 -15.03 -28.98 17.15
CA ASN A 78 -13.82 -28.88 18.00
C ASN A 78 -13.42 -30.18 18.70
N ASN A 79 -14.05 -31.32 18.37
CA ASN A 79 -13.93 -32.59 19.12
C ASN A 79 -14.26 -32.48 20.64
N ALA A 80 -14.92 -31.39 21.07
CA ALA A 80 -15.26 -31.13 22.46
C ALA A 80 -16.54 -31.88 22.86
N LYS A 81 -16.46 -32.69 23.92
CA LYS A 81 -17.58 -33.53 24.36
C LYS A 81 -18.67 -32.69 25.02
N ILE A 82 -19.83 -32.58 24.38
CA ILE A 82 -21.06 -32.01 24.97
C ILE A 82 -21.93 -33.15 25.52
N VAL A 83 -22.45 -32.99 26.73
CA VAL A 83 -23.37 -33.94 27.39
C VAL A 83 -24.52 -33.16 28.01
N THR A 84 -25.75 -33.66 27.87
CA THR A 84 -26.98 -32.97 28.31
C THR A 84 -27.83 -33.77 29.31
N GLN A 85 -27.53 -35.06 29.51
CA GLN A 85 -28.27 -35.95 30.40
C GLN A 85 -27.32 -36.78 31.25
N SER A 86 -27.60 -36.86 32.55
CA SER A 86 -27.02 -37.82 33.48
C SER A 86 -27.67 -39.20 33.33
N GLU A 87 -26.95 -40.28 33.65
CA GLU A 87 -27.54 -41.64 33.76
C GLU A 87 -28.71 -41.72 34.75
N ASN A 88 -28.80 -40.73 35.66
CA ASN A 88 -29.84 -40.62 36.68
C ASN A 88 -31.09 -39.81 36.23
N GLY A 89 -31.07 -39.20 35.04
CA GLY A 89 -32.20 -38.41 34.51
C GLY A 89 -32.27 -36.94 34.95
N GLU A 90 -31.22 -36.42 35.59
CA GLU A 90 -31.09 -34.98 35.90
C GLU A 90 -30.51 -34.21 34.70
N GLU A 91 -30.97 -32.97 34.49
CA GLU A 91 -30.45 -32.05 33.46
C GLU A 91 -29.07 -31.53 33.87
N ASP A 92 -28.04 -31.92 33.12
CA ASP A 92 -26.67 -31.83 33.61
C ASP A 92 -25.70 -31.50 32.46
N LEU A 93 -25.74 -30.24 32.01
CA LEU A 93 -24.96 -29.76 30.87
C LEU A 93 -23.45 -29.77 31.19
N SER A 94 -22.70 -30.63 30.51
CA SER A 94 -21.24 -30.63 30.54
C SER A 94 -20.67 -30.23 29.18
N ILE A 95 -19.70 -29.32 29.21
CA ILE A 95 -19.00 -28.79 28.03
C ILE A 95 -17.52 -29.19 28.16
N ASN A 96 -17.06 -30.03 27.23
CA ASN A 96 -15.69 -30.54 27.16
C ASN A 96 -15.17 -31.19 28.45
N GLY A 97 -16.08 -31.85 29.20
CA GLY A 97 -15.77 -32.49 30.48
C GLY A 97 -15.79 -31.54 31.69
N VAL A 98 -15.93 -30.22 31.50
CA VAL A 98 -16.26 -29.30 32.59
C VAL A 98 -17.75 -29.43 32.90
N LYS A 99 -18.07 -29.52 34.20
CA LYS A 99 -19.39 -29.82 34.73
C LYS A 99 -19.69 -28.86 35.89
N PRO A 100 -20.91 -28.29 36.00
CA PRO A 100 -21.30 -27.54 37.19
C PRO A 100 -21.23 -28.38 38.46
N SER A 101 -20.77 -27.75 39.55
CA SER A 101 -21.00 -28.25 40.91
C SER A 101 -22.44 -27.95 41.38
N THR A 102 -22.85 -28.48 42.52
CA THR A 102 -24.18 -28.19 43.12
C THR A 102 -24.41 -26.71 43.47
N SER A 103 -23.34 -25.90 43.45
CA SER A 103 -23.37 -24.46 43.70
C SER A 103 -23.12 -23.63 42.43
N GLN A 104 -23.21 -24.22 41.24
CA GLN A 104 -22.90 -23.57 39.96
C GLN A 104 -23.94 -23.88 38.87
N SER A 105 -23.98 -23.01 37.85
CA SER A 105 -24.79 -23.20 36.65
C SER A 105 -24.12 -22.61 35.40
N TRP A 106 -24.52 -23.08 34.22
CA TRP A 106 -24.18 -22.43 32.95
C TRP A 106 -25.15 -21.28 32.71
N LEU A 107 -24.61 -20.08 32.50
CA LEU A 107 -25.37 -18.91 32.07
C LEU A 107 -25.10 -18.65 30.58
N LEU A 108 -26.16 -18.29 29.84
CA LEU A 108 -26.10 -17.93 28.43
C LEU A 108 -26.11 -16.41 28.27
N VAL A 109 -25.24 -15.90 27.41
CA VAL A 109 -25.26 -14.51 26.92
C VAL A 109 -25.35 -14.53 25.40
N ALA A 110 -26.22 -13.69 24.83
CA ALA A 110 -26.37 -13.52 23.40
C ALA A 110 -26.26 -12.03 23.04
N SER A 111 -25.30 -11.69 22.16
CA SER A 111 -25.08 -10.33 21.67
C SER A 111 -24.95 -9.28 22.79
N GLY A 112 -24.29 -9.66 23.90
CA GLY A 112 -24.11 -8.84 25.10
C GLY A 112 -25.28 -8.81 26.09
N GLN A 113 -26.36 -9.59 25.91
CA GLN A 113 -27.48 -9.69 26.86
C GLN A 113 -27.61 -11.09 27.48
N GLN A 114 -27.89 -11.19 28.78
CA GLN A 114 -27.99 -12.46 29.50
C GLN A 114 -29.39 -13.09 29.36
N HIS A 115 -29.47 -14.42 29.30
CA HIS A 115 -30.70 -15.19 29.02
C HIS A 115 -30.95 -16.31 30.06
N ASP A 116 -31.31 -15.92 31.28
CA ASP A 116 -31.36 -16.75 32.49
C ASP A 116 -32.27 -17.99 32.42
N ASN A 117 -33.37 -17.92 31.67
CA ASN A 117 -34.41 -18.96 31.65
C ASN A 117 -34.39 -19.82 30.37
N GLU A 118 -33.45 -19.56 29.46
CA GLU A 118 -33.44 -20.14 28.10
C GLU A 118 -32.08 -20.70 27.70
N VAL A 119 -31.22 -21.04 28.68
CA VAL A 119 -29.81 -21.41 28.47
C VAL A 119 -29.58 -22.45 27.36
N THR A 120 -30.46 -23.46 27.25
CA THR A 120 -30.43 -24.51 26.22
C THR A 120 -31.52 -24.39 25.15
N SER A 121 -32.44 -23.44 25.28
CA SER A 121 -33.66 -23.32 24.44
C SER A 121 -33.78 -21.99 23.69
N TYR A 122 -32.89 -21.03 23.96
CA TYR A 122 -32.84 -19.72 23.31
C TYR A 122 -32.71 -19.87 21.80
N LYS A 123 -33.65 -19.28 21.05
CA LYS A 123 -33.62 -19.27 19.59
C LYS A 123 -32.62 -18.25 19.08
N VAL A 124 -31.56 -18.75 18.46
CA VAL A 124 -30.50 -17.91 17.88
C VAL A 124 -30.94 -17.29 16.55
N LYS A 125 -30.24 -16.23 16.14
CA LYS A 125 -30.46 -15.49 14.89
C LYS A 125 -29.15 -15.29 14.14
N ASN A 126 -29.23 -15.12 12.83
CA ASN A 126 -28.07 -14.82 11.99
C ASN A 126 -27.23 -13.65 12.54
N GLY A 127 -25.91 -13.73 12.42
CA GLY A 127 -24.98 -12.66 12.80
C GLY A 127 -24.78 -12.49 14.31
N GLN A 128 -25.40 -13.32 15.18
CA GLN A 128 -25.18 -13.22 16.63
C GLN A 128 -23.85 -13.87 17.05
N HIS A 129 -23.19 -13.25 18.02
CA HIS A 129 -22.33 -13.97 18.97
C HIS A 129 -23.19 -14.46 20.14
N ILE A 130 -22.95 -15.69 20.59
CA ILE A 130 -23.45 -16.23 21.85
C ILE A 130 -22.30 -16.83 22.67
N TYR A 131 -22.42 -16.83 23.99
CA TYR A 131 -21.48 -17.58 24.82
C TYR A 131 -22.10 -18.19 26.06
N PHE A 132 -21.55 -19.34 26.44
CA PHE A 132 -21.85 -20.01 27.70
C PHE A 132 -20.76 -19.68 28.71
N ARG A 133 -21.13 -19.30 29.94
CA ARG A 133 -20.18 -19.12 31.03
C ARG A 133 -20.63 -19.87 32.27
N LEU A 134 -19.74 -20.69 32.83
CA LEU A 134 -19.97 -21.30 34.13
C LEU A 134 -19.84 -20.21 35.20
N ASN A 135 -20.83 -20.11 36.08
CA ASN A 135 -20.86 -19.20 37.21
C ASN A 135 -21.30 -19.96 38.47
N ASP A 136 -20.96 -19.44 39.65
CA ASP A 136 -21.62 -19.86 40.88
C ASP A 136 -23.12 -19.48 40.83
N ASN A 137 -23.94 -20.02 41.74
CA ASN A 137 -25.41 -19.90 41.73
C ASN A 137 -25.96 -18.47 41.92
N ASP A 138 -25.10 -17.45 41.96
CA ASP A 138 -25.49 -16.07 41.65
C ASP A 138 -25.97 -15.99 40.20
N LYS A 139 -27.20 -15.54 39.99
CA LYS A 139 -27.86 -15.54 38.68
C LYS A 139 -27.30 -14.49 37.71
N GLU A 140 -26.55 -13.50 38.20
CA GLU A 140 -25.99 -12.42 37.38
C GLU A 140 -24.49 -12.63 37.20
N LEU A 141 -24.02 -12.64 35.94
CA LEU A 141 -22.60 -12.57 35.66
C LEU A 141 -22.03 -11.20 36.11
N PRO A 142 -20.81 -11.16 36.69
CA PRO A 142 -20.07 -9.91 36.87
C PRO A 142 -19.99 -9.14 35.55
N THR A 143 -20.06 -7.81 35.58
CA THR A 143 -20.08 -6.99 34.37
C THR A 143 -18.73 -6.34 34.04
N VAL A 144 -18.58 -5.92 32.78
CA VAL A 144 -17.49 -5.08 32.28
C VAL A 144 -18.06 -3.90 31.49
N THR A 145 -17.34 -2.78 31.45
CA THR A 145 -17.74 -1.55 30.77
C THR A 145 -16.77 -1.21 29.64
N GLY A 146 -17.30 -1.12 28.42
CA GLY A 146 -16.57 -0.71 27.21
C GLY A 146 -17.19 0.52 26.56
N LYS A 147 -16.39 1.26 25.80
CA LYS A 147 -16.84 2.37 24.93
C LYS A 147 -16.89 1.93 23.47
N VAL A 148 -17.79 2.52 22.70
CA VAL A 148 -17.85 2.38 21.23
C VAL A 148 -18.01 3.76 20.59
N SER A 149 -17.33 3.99 19.48
CA SER A 149 -17.62 5.10 18.55
C SER A 149 -17.44 4.63 17.11
N ALA A 150 -18.31 5.08 16.19
CA ALA A 150 -18.24 4.73 14.78
C ALA A 150 -18.27 5.99 13.90
N LYS A 151 -17.37 6.07 12.91
CA LYS A 151 -17.26 7.17 11.96
C LYS A 151 -17.41 6.73 10.50
N GLY A 152 -17.97 7.60 9.67
CA GLY A 152 -17.99 7.47 8.21
C GLY A 152 -16.63 7.72 7.58
N ILE A 153 -16.58 7.54 6.26
CA ILE A 153 -15.37 7.77 5.44
C ILE A 153 -14.94 9.24 5.42
N ASP A 154 -15.91 10.14 5.57
CA ASP A 154 -15.79 11.59 5.76
C ASP A 154 -15.48 11.99 7.22
N GLY A 155 -15.35 11.03 8.12
CA GLY A 155 -15.17 11.26 9.56
C GLY A 155 -16.46 11.60 10.33
N THR A 156 -17.63 11.69 9.68
CA THR A 156 -18.91 12.00 10.32
C THR A 156 -19.29 10.92 11.35
N ALA A 157 -19.80 11.33 12.52
CA ALA A 157 -20.16 10.41 13.59
C ALA A 157 -21.43 9.60 13.25
N ILE A 158 -21.26 8.31 12.93
CA ILE A 158 -22.34 7.34 12.69
C ILE A 158 -22.89 6.81 14.02
N LEU A 159 -21.99 6.60 14.99
CA LEU A 159 -22.32 6.29 16.38
C LEU A 159 -21.50 7.22 17.30
N PRO A 160 -22.14 8.05 18.14
CA PRO A 160 -21.42 8.88 19.12
C PRO A 160 -20.70 8.00 20.15
N GLU A 161 -19.74 8.56 20.88
CA GLU A 161 -19.04 7.80 21.93
C GLU A 161 -20.02 7.32 23.00
N THR A 162 -20.28 6.02 22.99
CA THR A 162 -21.32 5.36 23.76
C THR A 162 -20.67 4.38 24.71
N THR A 163 -20.84 4.61 26.01
CA THR A 163 -20.38 3.68 27.05
C THR A 163 -21.50 2.66 27.33
N VAL A 164 -21.18 1.37 27.26
CA VAL A 164 -22.12 0.28 27.60
C VAL A 164 -21.51 -0.69 28.61
N THR A 165 -22.36 -1.24 29.46
CA THR A 165 -22.00 -2.26 30.45
C THR A 165 -22.61 -3.59 30.02
N VAL A 166 -21.78 -4.62 29.92
CA VAL A 166 -22.12 -5.96 29.42
C VAL A 166 -21.64 -7.04 30.39
N PRO A 167 -22.19 -8.27 30.34
CA PRO A 167 -21.68 -9.40 31.12
C PRO A 167 -20.20 -9.72 30.80
N LYS A 168 -19.44 -10.19 31.80
CA LYS A 168 -18.03 -10.56 31.65
C LYS A 168 -17.87 -11.79 30.76
N GLY A 169 -16.95 -11.69 29.79
CA GLY A 169 -16.78 -12.65 28.70
C GLY A 169 -17.28 -12.11 27.35
N ALA A 170 -18.06 -11.02 27.35
CA ALA A 170 -18.48 -10.32 26.16
C ALA A 170 -17.31 -9.76 25.35
N THR A 171 -17.53 -9.68 24.05
CA THR A 171 -16.55 -9.32 23.02
C THR A 171 -16.72 -7.87 22.58
N ALA A 172 -15.79 -7.34 21.79
CA ALA A 172 -15.95 -6.02 21.18
C ALA A 172 -17.20 -5.98 20.28
N TYR A 173 -17.58 -7.10 19.65
CA TYR A 173 -18.81 -7.22 18.88
C TYR A 173 -20.07 -7.12 19.74
N ASP A 174 -20.10 -7.79 20.89
CA ASP A 174 -21.23 -7.70 21.84
C ASP A 174 -21.44 -6.24 22.31
N VAL A 175 -20.34 -5.53 22.59
CA VAL A 175 -20.34 -4.12 23.02
C VAL A 175 -20.80 -3.21 21.86
N LEU A 176 -20.38 -3.45 20.63
CA LEU A 176 -20.90 -2.77 19.43
C LEU A 176 -22.42 -2.93 19.29
N VAL A 177 -22.94 -4.16 19.39
CA VAL A 177 -24.38 -4.42 19.26
C VAL A 177 -25.18 -3.74 20.38
N GLN A 178 -24.69 -3.74 21.62
CA GLN A 178 -25.36 -3.00 22.70
C GLN A 178 -25.29 -1.47 22.53
N ALA A 179 -24.17 -0.93 22.03
CA ALA A 179 -24.00 0.50 21.81
C ALA A 179 -24.85 1.01 20.63
N ALA A 180 -24.99 0.22 19.55
CA ALA A 180 -25.92 0.53 18.47
C ALA A 180 -27.37 0.52 18.98
N LYS A 181 -27.75 -0.54 19.72
CA LYS A 181 -29.09 -0.71 20.29
C LYS A 181 -29.50 0.45 21.21
N SER A 182 -28.59 0.98 22.04
CA SER A 182 -28.88 2.14 22.90
C SER A 182 -29.04 3.47 22.14
N ASN A 183 -28.48 3.56 20.92
CA ASN A 183 -28.64 4.71 20.01
C ASN A 183 -29.77 4.51 18.98
N SER A 184 -30.64 3.50 19.15
CA SER A 184 -31.66 3.10 18.16
C SER A 184 -31.10 2.78 16.76
N LYS A 185 -29.85 2.30 16.69
CA LYS A 185 -29.19 1.85 15.46
C LYS A 185 -29.12 0.31 15.42
N ASN A 186 -29.14 -0.24 14.21
CA ASN A 186 -28.91 -1.66 13.97
C ASN A 186 -27.43 -1.95 13.67
N VAL A 187 -27.04 -3.22 13.77
CA VAL A 187 -25.77 -3.76 13.28
C VAL A 187 -26.10 -4.97 12.40
N GLN A 188 -25.49 -5.06 11.23
CA GLN A 188 -25.52 -6.27 10.39
C GLN A 188 -24.10 -6.82 10.26
N ALA A 189 -23.96 -8.14 10.26
CA ALA A 189 -22.68 -8.81 10.23
C ALA A 189 -22.75 -10.16 9.49
N SER A 190 -21.79 -10.41 8.61
CA SER A 190 -21.54 -11.74 8.04
C SER A 190 -20.66 -12.56 8.98
N ILE A 191 -20.77 -13.89 8.90
CA ILE A 191 -19.96 -14.83 9.69
C ILE A 191 -19.28 -15.82 8.75
N ASP A 192 -17.95 -15.87 8.82
CA ASP A 192 -17.07 -16.76 8.09
C ASP A 192 -16.65 -17.97 8.94
N SER A 193 -16.27 -19.08 8.31
CA SER A 193 -15.90 -20.33 8.99
C SER A 193 -14.65 -20.25 9.88
N ASP A 194 -13.74 -19.31 9.58
CA ASP A 194 -12.36 -19.25 10.10
C ASP A 194 -11.95 -17.83 10.54
N TYR A 195 -12.40 -16.80 9.82
CA TYR A 195 -12.29 -15.37 10.17
C TYR A 195 -13.45 -14.85 11.05
N HIS A 196 -14.47 -15.67 11.31
CA HIS A 196 -15.60 -15.33 12.20
C HIS A 196 -16.37 -14.07 11.76
N THR A 197 -16.60 -13.10 12.66
CA THR A 197 -17.55 -11.99 12.44
C THR A 197 -16.93 -10.84 11.65
N PHE A 198 -17.57 -10.46 10.55
CA PHE A 198 -17.33 -9.23 9.80
C PHE A 198 -18.49 -8.25 10.02
N VAL A 199 -18.22 -6.96 10.27
CA VAL A 199 -19.27 -5.94 10.38
C VAL A 199 -19.59 -5.42 8.99
N ASN A 200 -20.84 -5.56 8.55
CA ASN A 200 -21.30 -5.12 7.24
C ASN A 200 -21.93 -3.71 7.35
N GLN A 201 -22.67 -3.45 8.42
CA GLN A 201 -23.42 -2.20 8.60
C GLN A 201 -23.49 -1.81 10.07
N VAL A 202 -23.39 -0.51 10.35
CA VAL A 202 -23.69 0.10 11.65
C VAL A 202 -24.59 1.32 11.39
N GLY A 203 -25.79 1.32 11.97
CA GLY A 203 -26.79 2.35 11.68
C GLY A 203 -27.31 2.31 10.25
N ASP A 204 -27.58 3.47 9.67
CA ASP A 204 -28.31 3.62 8.39
C ASP A 204 -27.36 3.90 7.21
N ILE A 205 -26.08 3.54 7.36
CA ILE A 205 -25.02 3.78 6.38
C ILE A 205 -24.84 2.51 5.54
N GLU A 206 -25.17 2.61 4.26
CA GLU A 206 -24.76 1.63 3.25
C GLU A 206 -23.30 1.86 2.88
N LEU A 207 -22.53 0.78 2.75
CA LEU A 207 -21.14 0.81 2.32
C LEU A 207 -21.07 0.85 0.79
N GLY A 208 -20.13 1.62 0.23
CA GLY A 208 -19.76 1.51 -1.17
C GLY A 208 -19.14 0.14 -1.49
N GLN A 209 -19.02 -0.18 -2.78
CA GLN A 209 -18.58 -1.49 -3.28
C GLN A 209 -17.25 -2.00 -2.70
N TYR A 210 -16.36 -1.08 -2.29
CA TYR A 210 -15.05 -1.38 -1.71
C TYR A 210 -14.89 -0.80 -0.29
N ASP A 211 -15.96 -0.26 0.30
CA ASP A 211 -15.92 0.28 1.66
C ASP A 211 -16.00 -0.84 2.70
N TYR A 212 -15.24 -0.71 3.78
CA TYR A 212 -15.19 -1.68 4.88
C TYR A 212 -15.03 -1.00 6.24
N TRP A 213 -15.49 -1.68 7.29
CA TRP A 213 -15.34 -1.22 8.67
C TRP A 213 -13.95 -1.57 9.22
N SER A 214 -13.03 -0.60 9.19
CA SER A 214 -11.78 -0.66 9.94
C SER A 214 -12.09 -0.62 11.44
N THR A 215 -11.51 -1.53 12.24
CA THR A 215 -11.76 -1.63 13.69
C THR A 215 -10.48 -1.57 14.52
N ALA A 216 -10.56 -0.93 15.68
CA ALA A 216 -9.46 -0.74 16.62
C ALA A 216 -9.93 -0.82 18.08
N ILE A 217 -9.04 -1.20 18.98
CA ILE A 217 -9.23 -1.12 20.44
C ILE A 217 -8.16 -0.19 21.01
N ASN A 218 -8.60 0.85 21.72
CA ASN A 218 -7.74 1.85 22.37
C ASN A 218 -6.76 2.54 21.39
N GLY A 219 -7.17 2.71 20.13
CA GLY A 219 -6.35 3.26 19.03
C GLY A 219 -5.51 2.23 18.27
N THR A 220 -5.34 1.01 18.80
CA THR A 220 -4.59 -0.06 18.12
C THR A 220 -5.53 -0.87 17.21
N ALA A 221 -5.20 -1.01 15.93
CA ALA A 221 -5.97 -1.82 14.98
C ALA A 221 -6.10 -3.28 15.46
N LEU A 222 -7.27 -3.89 15.22
CA LEU A 222 -7.52 -5.28 15.63
C LEU A 222 -6.87 -6.28 14.65
N GLU A 223 -5.86 -7.02 15.11
CA GLU A 223 -5.21 -8.12 14.38
C GLU A 223 -6.10 -9.37 14.19
N LYS A 224 -7.34 -9.34 14.67
CA LYS A 224 -8.30 -10.46 14.70
C LYS A 224 -9.72 -9.92 14.54
N SER A 225 -10.66 -10.80 14.18
CA SER A 225 -12.09 -10.45 14.15
C SER A 225 -12.54 -9.76 15.43
N ILE A 226 -13.49 -8.83 15.27
CA ILE A 226 -14.13 -8.05 16.35
C ILE A 226 -14.75 -8.94 17.46
N VAL A 227 -15.17 -10.18 17.14
CA VAL A 227 -15.66 -11.14 18.14
C VAL A 227 -14.52 -11.91 18.85
N GLY A 228 -13.29 -11.83 18.34
CA GLY A 228 -12.09 -12.43 18.94
C GLY A 228 -11.46 -11.64 20.09
N HIS A 229 -11.85 -10.36 20.28
CA HIS A 229 -11.37 -9.54 21.40
C HIS A 229 -12.39 -9.52 22.54
N GLN A 230 -12.05 -10.11 23.69
CA GLN A 230 -12.83 -9.98 24.93
C GLN A 230 -12.58 -8.62 25.58
N ILE A 231 -13.66 -7.90 25.89
CA ILE A 231 -13.61 -6.53 26.41
C ILE A 231 -13.19 -6.47 27.88
N LYS A 232 -12.33 -5.50 28.19
CA LYS A 232 -11.89 -5.13 29.55
C LYS A 232 -12.47 -3.78 29.95
N ASN A 233 -12.52 -3.52 31.25
CA ASN A 233 -12.98 -2.22 31.78
C ASN A 233 -12.12 -1.07 31.22
N GLY A 234 -12.76 -0.18 30.48
CA GLY A 234 -12.11 0.97 29.85
C GLY A 234 -11.64 0.74 28.42
N ASP A 235 -11.80 -0.46 27.84
CA ASP A 235 -11.55 -0.67 26.40
C ASP A 235 -12.50 0.21 25.57
N HIS A 236 -11.94 0.93 24.61
CA HIS A 236 -12.68 1.73 23.63
C HIS A 236 -12.51 1.12 22.25
N LEU A 237 -13.60 0.57 21.73
CA LEU A 237 -13.74 0.13 20.35
C LEU A 237 -13.97 1.35 19.44
N GLN A 238 -13.04 1.60 18.53
CA GLN A 238 -13.24 2.56 17.44
C GLN A 238 -13.56 1.80 16.14
N LEU A 239 -14.57 2.28 15.42
CA LEU A 239 -14.86 1.86 14.04
C LEU A 239 -14.77 3.06 13.11
N GLN A 240 -14.21 2.87 11.92
CA GLN A 240 -14.21 3.85 10.85
C GLN A 240 -14.42 3.17 9.50
N VAL A 241 -15.32 3.70 8.68
CA VAL A 241 -15.43 3.28 7.28
C VAL A 241 -14.18 3.73 6.53
N LYS A 242 -13.52 2.80 5.85
CA LYS A 242 -12.43 3.07 4.90
C LYS A 242 -12.79 2.47 3.55
N SER A 243 -12.34 3.10 2.46
CA SER A 243 -12.41 2.47 1.13
C SER A 243 -11.14 1.69 0.86
N TYR A 244 -11.29 0.48 0.33
CA TYR A 244 -10.24 -0.25 -0.36
C TYR A 244 -10.21 0.18 -1.84
N THR A 245 -9.11 -0.09 -2.53
CA THR A 245 -9.03 0.03 -3.99
C THR A 245 -8.42 -1.28 -4.49
N PRO A 246 -9.22 -2.17 -5.07
CA PRO A 246 -8.73 -3.45 -5.56
C PRO A 246 -7.67 -3.32 -6.66
N PRO A 247 -6.84 -4.36 -6.88
CA PRO A 247 -6.37 -4.66 -8.23
C PRO A 247 -7.59 -5.07 -9.08
N GLU A 248 -7.46 -5.09 -10.41
CA GLU A 248 -8.53 -5.62 -11.26
C GLU A 248 -8.54 -7.15 -11.27
N GLU A 249 -9.13 -7.72 -10.23
CA GLU A 249 -9.53 -9.12 -10.11
C GLU A 249 -11.02 -9.15 -9.67
N ASP A 250 -11.80 -10.09 -10.22
CA ASP A 250 -13.25 -9.91 -10.39
C ASP A 250 -14.09 -9.90 -9.10
N ILE A 251 -15.16 -9.08 -9.12
CA ILE A 251 -16.36 -9.30 -8.29
C ILE A 251 -17.43 -9.87 -9.21
N ASP A 252 -17.49 -11.20 -9.30
CA ASP A 252 -18.60 -11.89 -9.94
C ASP A 252 -19.91 -11.65 -9.15
N LYS A 253 -20.98 -11.35 -9.90
CA LYS A 253 -22.36 -11.26 -9.43
C LYS A 253 -23.31 -11.98 -10.39
N SER A 254 -23.00 -13.23 -10.70
CA SER A 254 -23.83 -14.12 -11.54
C SER A 254 -24.15 -15.51 -10.94
N GLU A 255 -23.91 -15.72 -9.63
CA GLU A 255 -24.35 -16.93 -8.88
C GLU A 255 -25.89 -17.00 -8.63
N GLU A 256 -26.72 -16.56 -9.58
CA GLU A 256 -28.14 -16.95 -9.67
C GLU A 256 -28.59 -17.07 -11.14
N GLU A 257 -29.30 -18.15 -11.47
CA GLU A 257 -29.80 -18.51 -12.82
C GLU A 257 -28.80 -18.96 -13.92
N ASP A 258 -28.04 -20.07 -13.75
CA ASP A 258 -28.17 -21.20 -14.72
C ASP A 258 -27.66 -22.61 -14.26
N LYS A 259 -28.08 -23.10 -13.09
CA LYS A 259 -27.86 -24.51 -12.69
C LYS A 259 -28.78 -25.48 -13.48
N LYS A 260 -28.57 -25.63 -14.80
CA LYS A 260 -28.94 -26.79 -15.67
C LYS A 260 -28.43 -26.70 -17.13
N LYS A 261 -27.38 -27.48 -17.46
CA LYS A 261 -27.36 -28.46 -18.58
C LYS A 261 -26.11 -29.36 -18.57
N GLU A 262 -26.31 -30.56 -19.10
CA GLU A 262 -25.42 -31.39 -19.96
C GLU A 262 -23.90 -31.11 -19.82
N GLU A 263 -23.04 -31.99 -19.29
CA GLU A 263 -22.98 -33.46 -19.22
C GLU A 263 -22.84 -34.17 -20.59
N ASN A 264 -21.67 -34.80 -20.80
CA ASN A 264 -21.07 -35.32 -22.06
C ASN A 264 -20.38 -34.23 -22.92
N GLU A 265 -19.31 -34.51 -23.68
CA GLU A 265 -18.74 -35.80 -24.09
C GLU A 265 -17.19 -35.84 -23.98
N GLN A 266 -16.54 -37.00 -24.22
CA GLN A 266 -15.17 -37.27 -23.78
C GLN A 266 -14.27 -37.96 -24.84
N VAL A 267 -12.96 -37.69 -24.78
CA VAL A 267 -11.80 -38.44 -25.36
C VAL A 267 -11.53 -38.36 -26.89
N LYS A 268 -10.41 -37.71 -27.28
CA LYS A 268 -9.21 -38.27 -27.96
C LYS A 268 -8.19 -37.16 -28.30
N GLU A 269 -6.93 -37.24 -27.88
CA GLU A 269 -5.83 -38.06 -28.44
C GLU A 269 -5.51 -37.80 -29.93
N LYS A 270 -4.25 -37.72 -30.38
CA LYS A 270 -2.92 -37.48 -29.74
C LYS A 270 -1.87 -37.36 -30.87
N LYS A 271 -0.66 -36.89 -30.55
CA LYS A 271 0.61 -37.09 -31.30
C LYS A 271 0.74 -36.38 -32.66
N GLU A 272 1.92 -36.22 -33.29
CA GLU A 272 3.35 -36.12 -32.87
C GLU A 272 4.21 -36.32 -34.14
N SER A 273 5.01 -35.34 -34.57
CA SER A 273 6.28 -35.61 -35.28
C SER A 273 7.07 -34.33 -35.58
N THR A 274 8.40 -34.44 -35.50
CA THR A 274 9.39 -33.40 -35.77
C THR A 274 9.95 -33.46 -37.20
N GLU A 275 10.31 -32.32 -37.79
CA GLU A 275 11.46 -32.27 -38.71
C GLU A 275 12.11 -30.87 -38.80
N LYS A 276 13.39 -30.82 -39.23
CA LYS A 276 14.30 -29.66 -39.28
C LYS A 276 15.58 -30.04 -40.07
N PRO A 277 16.39 -29.09 -40.56
CA PRO A 277 16.09 -27.78 -41.16
C PRO A 277 16.76 -27.60 -42.54
N GLY A 278 16.37 -26.59 -43.34
CA GLY A 278 17.02 -26.28 -44.62
C GLY A 278 16.77 -24.85 -45.12
N GLU A 279 17.81 -24.25 -45.70
CA GLU A 279 17.95 -22.84 -46.13
C GLU A 279 16.74 -22.21 -46.85
N LYS A 280 16.17 -21.15 -46.25
CA LYS A 280 15.48 -20.00 -46.89
C LYS A 280 15.15 -18.96 -45.81
N SER A 281 16.03 -17.99 -45.55
CA SER A 281 15.92 -17.07 -44.41
C SER A 281 14.97 -15.89 -44.62
N ASP A 282 15.08 -15.19 -45.75
CA ASP A 282 14.54 -13.81 -45.87
C ASP A 282 13.17 -13.74 -46.56
N GLU A 283 12.90 -14.66 -47.49
CA GLU A 283 11.61 -14.79 -48.16
C GLU A 283 10.54 -15.32 -47.18
N ASN A 284 10.86 -16.41 -46.46
CA ASN A 284 10.04 -16.95 -45.37
C ASN A 284 9.78 -15.93 -44.24
N LYS A 285 10.70 -15.00 -43.98
CA LYS A 285 10.51 -14.01 -42.91
C LYS A 285 9.37 -13.05 -43.26
N ARG A 286 9.29 -12.57 -44.51
CA ARG A 286 8.18 -11.73 -44.99
C ARG A 286 6.86 -12.49 -45.06
N GLU A 287 6.88 -13.73 -45.54
CA GLU A 287 5.66 -14.56 -45.62
C GLU A 287 5.14 -14.96 -44.22
N SER A 288 6.04 -15.19 -43.25
CA SER A 288 5.71 -15.44 -41.84
C SER A 288 5.12 -14.21 -41.15
N THR A 289 5.72 -13.02 -41.32
CA THR A 289 5.14 -11.76 -40.80
C THR A 289 3.77 -11.48 -41.40
N SER A 290 3.58 -11.73 -42.71
CA SER A 290 2.28 -11.58 -43.37
C SER A 290 1.20 -12.51 -42.79
N LYS A 291 1.51 -13.80 -42.57
CA LYS A 291 0.57 -14.76 -41.97
C LYS A 291 0.28 -14.50 -40.49
N LYS A 292 1.29 -14.07 -39.72
CA LYS A 292 1.09 -13.59 -38.34
C LYS A 292 0.12 -12.40 -38.29
N SER A 293 0.37 -11.37 -39.11
CA SER A 293 -0.47 -10.17 -39.19
C SER A 293 -1.93 -10.52 -39.50
N GLN A 294 -2.16 -11.44 -40.44
CA GLN A 294 -3.51 -11.94 -40.77
C GLN A 294 -4.21 -12.65 -39.60
N SER A 295 -3.48 -13.44 -38.78
CA SER A 295 -4.05 -14.10 -37.59
C SER A 295 -4.54 -13.06 -36.57
N ILE A 296 -3.72 -12.06 -36.26
CA ILE A 296 -4.04 -11.01 -35.29
C ILE A 296 -5.20 -10.13 -35.79
N GLN A 297 -5.23 -9.80 -37.09
CA GLN A 297 -6.35 -9.10 -37.71
C GLN A 297 -7.66 -9.90 -37.63
N GLN A 298 -7.60 -11.23 -37.76
CA GLN A 298 -8.78 -12.08 -37.57
C GLN A 298 -9.26 -12.07 -36.12
N HIS A 299 -8.36 -12.13 -35.13
CA HIS A 299 -8.74 -12.16 -33.73
C HIS A 299 -9.34 -10.83 -33.24
N ILE A 300 -8.80 -9.68 -33.65
CA ILE A 300 -9.44 -8.37 -33.43
C ILE A 300 -10.80 -8.30 -34.15
N SER A 301 -10.90 -8.86 -35.35
CA SER A 301 -12.18 -8.93 -36.09
C SER A 301 -13.19 -9.88 -35.45
N ASP A 302 -12.77 -10.84 -34.63
CA ASP A 302 -13.64 -11.75 -33.89
C ASP A 302 -14.15 -11.07 -32.60
N ILE A 303 -13.28 -10.38 -31.84
CA ILE A 303 -13.72 -9.56 -30.69
C ILE A 303 -14.70 -8.47 -31.13
N LYS A 304 -14.52 -7.86 -32.31
CA LYS A 304 -15.52 -6.93 -32.89
C LYS A 304 -16.89 -7.57 -33.13
N LYS A 305 -16.95 -8.87 -33.45
CA LYS A 305 -18.22 -9.61 -33.55
C LYS A 305 -18.81 -9.87 -32.16
N TYR A 306 -17.99 -10.25 -31.18
CA TYR A 306 -18.40 -10.41 -29.78
C TYR A 306 -19.06 -9.13 -29.24
N ILE A 307 -18.39 -7.97 -29.39
CA ILE A 307 -18.93 -6.63 -29.08
C ILE A 307 -20.30 -6.42 -29.74
N SER A 308 -20.41 -6.73 -31.03
CA SER A 308 -21.63 -6.52 -31.83
C SER A 308 -22.77 -7.47 -31.46
N ALA A 309 -22.47 -8.73 -31.13
CA ALA A 309 -23.43 -9.76 -30.79
C ALA A 309 -24.02 -9.53 -29.39
N ASN A 310 -23.14 -9.22 -28.42
CA ASN A 310 -23.50 -8.87 -27.05
C ASN A 310 -24.01 -7.42 -26.90
N LYS A 311 -24.03 -6.64 -28.00
CA LYS A 311 -24.53 -5.26 -28.10
C LYS A 311 -23.85 -4.31 -27.11
N ILE A 312 -22.55 -4.52 -26.88
CA ILE A 312 -21.75 -3.73 -25.95
C ILE A 312 -21.71 -2.28 -26.46
N THR A 313 -22.20 -1.35 -25.64
CA THR A 313 -22.19 0.08 -25.91
C THR A 313 -21.15 0.78 -25.06
N PHE A 314 -20.25 1.53 -25.67
CA PHE A 314 -19.22 2.26 -24.93
C PHE A 314 -19.87 3.44 -24.20
N THR A 315 -19.92 3.35 -22.87
CA THR A 315 -20.46 4.38 -21.97
C THR A 315 -19.56 4.53 -20.76
N LYS A 316 -19.78 5.55 -19.92
CA LYS A 316 -19.19 5.65 -18.58
C LYS A 316 -19.27 4.30 -17.87
N GLY A 317 -18.15 3.78 -17.36
CA GLY A 317 -18.03 2.43 -16.81
C GLY A 317 -17.62 1.35 -17.81
N GLN A 318 -17.28 1.69 -19.06
CA GLN A 318 -16.79 0.77 -20.11
C GLN A 318 -15.46 1.28 -20.73
N GLU A 319 -14.66 2.01 -19.94
CA GLU A 319 -13.45 2.73 -20.36
C GLU A 319 -12.43 1.82 -21.09
N TRP A 320 -12.21 0.61 -20.58
CA TRP A 320 -11.36 -0.43 -21.19
C TRP A 320 -11.75 -0.77 -22.64
N TRP A 321 -13.06 -0.89 -22.94
CA TRP A 321 -13.53 -1.05 -24.31
C TRP A 321 -13.26 0.17 -25.18
N VAL A 322 -13.33 1.40 -24.63
CA VAL A 322 -13.02 2.64 -25.37
C VAL A 322 -11.56 2.63 -25.81
N TRP A 323 -10.64 2.29 -24.91
CA TRP A 323 -9.21 2.21 -25.20
C TRP A 323 -8.92 1.21 -26.33
N GLY A 324 -9.49 0.01 -26.25
CA GLY A 324 -9.32 -1.01 -27.30
C GLY A 324 -9.99 -0.63 -28.63
N ALA A 325 -11.18 -0.01 -28.58
CA ALA A 325 -11.94 0.41 -29.76
C ALA A 325 -11.27 1.55 -30.53
N ALA A 326 -10.57 2.46 -29.86
CA ALA A 326 -9.91 3.62 -30.47
C ALA A 326 -8.82 3.25 -31.49
N HIS A 327 -8.24 2.04 -31.42
CA HIS A 327 -7.30 1.51 -32.42
C HIS A 327 -8.00 0.72 -33.54
N THR A 328 -9.32 0.85 -33.67
CA THR A 328 -10.15 0.15 -34.65
C THR A 328 -11.10 1.10 -35.39
N ASP A 329 -11.89 0.56 -36.31
CA ASP A 329 -12.99 1.25 -37.01
C ASP A 329 -14.30 1.34 -36.20
N LEU A 330 -14.29 1.01 -34.90
CA LEU A 330 -15.45 1.21 -34.01
C LEU A 330 -15.51 2.65 -33.48
N SER A 331 -16.70 3.25 -33.47
CA SER A 331 -16.88 4.64 -33.00
C SER A 331 -17.00 4.72 -31.48
N THR A 332 -16.12 5.51 -30.86
CA THR A 332 -16.09 5.80 -29.41
C THR A 332 -17.02 6.95 -28.99
N GLN A 333 -17.70 7.65 -29.92
CA GLN A 333 -18.52 8.84 -29.63
C GLN A 333 -19.70 8.60 -28.66
N SER A 334 -20.16 7.36 -28.53
CA SER A 334 -21.15 6.95 -27.51
C SER A 334 -20.64 7.18 -26.09
N TYR A 335 -19.32 7.02 -25.85
CA TYR A 335 -18.69 7.26 -24.56
C TYR A 335 -18.84 8.73 -24.17
N VAL A 336 -18.35 9.63 -25.03
CA VAL A 336 -18.49 11.08 -24.90
C VAL A 336 -19.94 11.51 -24.70
N THR A 337 -20.87 10.89 -25.43
CA THR A 337 -22.30 11.18 -25.33
C THR A 337 -22.87 10.76 -23.97
N SER A 338 -22.37 9.67 -23.39
CA SER A 338 -22.77 9.19 -22.06
C SER A 338 -22.23 10.03 -20.91
N LEU A 339 -21.09 10.72 -21.09
CA LEU A 339 -20.55 11.63 -20.07
C LEU A 339 -21.44 12.86 -19.86
N LYS A 340 -22.17 13.31 -20.90
CA LYS A 340 -22.86 14.60 -20.91
C LYS A 340 -23.99 14.69 -19.87
N GLY A 341 -23.84 15.61 -18.92
CA GLY A 341 -24.71 15.77 -17.76
C GLY A 341 -24.55 14.68 -16.68
N ASN A 342 -23.55 13.81 -16.81
CA ASN A 342 -23.33 12.62 -15.96
C ASN A 342 -21.92 12.58 -15.32
N LEU A 343 -21.11 13.63 -15.46
CA LEU A 343 -19.88 13.79 -14.69
C LEU A 343 -20.21 14.01 -13.19
N PRO A 344 -19.51 13.36 -12.25
CA PRO A 344 -19.73 13.57 -10.81
C PRO A 344 -19.21 14.94 -10.38
N GLU A 345 -19.91 15.64 -9.49
CA GLU A 345 -19.51 16.97 -8.98
C GLU A 345 -18.06 16.99 -8.45
N LYS A 346 -17.67 15.96 -7.69
CA LYS A 346 -16.29 15.64 -7.36
C LYS A 346 -16.06 14.13 -7.52
N PHE A 347 -14.92 13.75 -8.11
CA PHE A 347 -14.46 12.36 -8.13
C PHE A 347 -14.00 11.96 -6.72
N ARG A 348 -14.50 10.82 -6.22
CA ARG A 348 -14.13 10.27 -4.89
C ARG A 348 -13.02 9.22 -4.97
N ASN A 349 -12.96 8.54 -6.10
CA ASN A 349 -12.00 7.50 -6.42
C ASN A 349 -11.09 8.07 -7.52
N LEU A 350 -9.78 8.06 -7.28
CA LEU A 350 -8.80 8.61 -8.22
C LEU A 350 -8.74 7.75 -9.51
N TYR A 351 -8.80 6.42 -9.38
CA TYR A 351 -8.75 5.53 -10.53
C TYR A 351 -9.93 5.77 -11.51
N ASP A 352 -11.14 6.04 -11.00
CA ASP A 352 -12.30 6.46 -11.82
C ASP A 352 -12.05 7.74 -12.64
N LEU A 353 -11.21 8.66 -12.13
CA LEU A 353 -10.83 9.89 -12.82
C LEU A 353 -9.71 9.63 -13.84
N GLU A 354 -8.66 8.91 -13.45
CA GLU A 354 -7.53 8.53 -14.31
C GLU A 354 -8.01 7.74 -15.53
N ARG A 355 -8.81 6.68 -15.30
CA ARG A 355 -9.31 5.82 -16.38
C ARG A 355 -10.28 6.55 -17.32
N MET A 356 -11.01 7.55 -16.80
CA MET A 356 -11.84 8.45 -17.60
C MET A 356 -11.00 9.41 -18.46
N ILE A 357 -9.89 9.96 -17.95
CA ILE A 357 -8.98 10.82 -18.73
C ILE A 357 -8.35 10.05 -19.89
N ILE A 358 -7.91 8.80 -19.65
CA ILE A 358 -7.40 7.92 -20.71
C ILE A 358 -8.51 7.61 -21.73
N ALA A 359 -9.74 7.35 -21.27
CA ALA A 359 -10.88 7.06 -22.17
C ALA A 359 -11.34 8.27 -22.98
N ILE A 360 -11.28 9.49 -22.45
CA ILE A 360 -11.55 10.73 -23.21
C ILE A 360 -10.44 10.95 -24.25
N SER A 361 -9.17 10.70 -23.89
CA SER A 361 -8.03 10.78 -24.81
C SER A 361 -8.10 9.76 -25.94
N ALA A 362 -8.74 8.60 -25.70
CA ALA A 362 -9.11 7.60 -26.69
C ALA A 362 -10.29 8.01 -27.60
N THR A 363 -10.69 9.28 -27.56
CA THR A 363 -11.67 9.91 -28.47
C THR A 363 -11.10 11.22 -29.03
N ASP A 364 -11.79 11.83 -30.01
CA ASP A 364 -11.38 13.12 -30.60
C ASP A 364 -11.54 14.34 -29.66
N GLU A 365 -11.90 14.13 -28.38
CA GLU A 365 -12.20 15.17 -27.39
C GLU A 365 -10.96 15.56 -26.52
N ASP A 366 -11.18 16.37 -25.48
CA ASP A 366 -10.14 16.86 -24.58
C ASP A 366 -10.57 16.83 -23.09
N ALA A 367 -9.89 16.02 -22.28
CA ALA A 367 -10.15 15.91 -20.84
C ALA A 367 -9.80 17.18 -20.04
N THR A 368 -9.07 18.15 -20.63
CA THR A 368 -8.85 19.48 -20.04
C THR A 368 -10.02 20.44 -20.25
N ASN A 369 -10.98 20.09 -21.11
CA ASN A 369 -12.14 20.92 -21.44
C ASN A 369 -13.38 20.07 -21.79
N ILE A 370 -13.81 19.21 -20.86
CA ILE A 370 -15.01 18.37 -21.00
C ILE A 370 -16.11 18.89 -20.07
N GLU A 371 -17.25 19.29 -20.64
CA GLU A 371 -18.33 20.02 -19.93
C GLU A 371 -17.83 21.19 -19.07
N ASP A 372 -17.00 22.05 -19.68
CA ASP A 372 -16.35 23.22 -19.05
C ASP A 372 -15.43 22.88 -17.84
N ARG A 373 -14.98 21.60 -17.71
CA ARG A 373 -14.08 21.13 -16.66
C ARG A 373 -12.75 20.61 -17.19
N ASN A 374 -11.72 20.75 -16.35
CA ASN A 374 -10.37 20.22 -16.58
C ASN A 374 -10.10 19.04 -15.63
N LEU A 375 -10.40 17.83 -16.10
CA LEU A 375 -10.24 16.60 -15.32
C LEU A 375 -8.77 16.31 -14.97
N VAL A 376 -7.82 16.75 -15.81
CA VAL A 376 -6.37 16.58 -15.54
C VAL A 376 -5.94 17.43 -14.34
N VAL A 377 -6.47 18.65 -14.21
CA VAL A 377 -6.24 19.51 -13.03
C VAL A 377 -6.94 18.94 -11.80
N GLU A 378 -8.17 18.43 -11.93
CA GLU A 378 -8.85 17.73 -10.82
C GLU A 378 -8.09 16.48 -10.35
N MET A 379 -7.42 15.78 -11.27
CA MET A 379 -6.60 14.60 -10.98
C MET A 379 -5.33 15.00 -10.23
N MET A 380 -4.59 16.01 -10.70
CA MET A 380 -3.42 16.56 -9.99
C MET A 380 -3.77 17.10 -8.59
N ALA A 381 -4.98 17.65 -8.43
CA ALA A 381 -5.50 18.16 -7.14
C ALA A 381 -6.27 17.11 -6.33
N HIS A 382 -6.19 15.81 -6.68
CA HIS A 382 -6.81 14.76 -5.89
C HIS A 382 -5.90 14.41 -4.70
N SER A 383 -6.47 14.44 -3.49
CA SER A 383 -5.79 14.20 -2.19
C SER A 383 -5.23 12.78 -1.97
N TRP A 384 -5.04 12.04 -3.05
CA TRP A 384 -4.45 10.72 -3.10
C TRP A 384 -2.96 10.80 -3.44
N PHE A 385 -2.55 11.79 -4.28
CA PHE A 385 -1.15 12.14 -4.51
C PHE A 385 -0.48 12.85 -3.32
N GLU A 386 -1.29 13.27 -2.33
CA GLU A 386 -0.86 13.84 -1.06
C GLU A 386 -0.49 12.78 0.00
N THR A 387 -0.66 11.48 -0.31
CA THR A 387 -0.33 10.40 0.63
C THR A 387 1.19 10.20 0.76
N ASP A 388 1.69 9.91 1.97
CA ASP A 388 3.12 9.68 2.23
C ASP A 388 3.66 8.38 1.52
N ASP A 389 2.78 7.47 1.08
CA ASP A 389 3.11 6.32 0.22
C ASP A 389 1.92 5.93 -0.72
N PRO A 390 1.79 6.55 -1.90
CA PRO A 390 0.72 6.24 -2.85
C PRO A 390 0.93 4.86 -3.48
N LEU A 391 -0.12 4.04 -3.62
CA LEU A 391 -0.05 2.73 -4.28
C LEU A 391 0.40 2.86 -5.75
N ILE A 392 1.03 1.79 -6.22
CA ILE A 392 1.60 1.65 -7.56
C ILE A 392 0.57 1.85 -8.69
N ASN A 393 -0.70 1.50 -8.49
CA ASN A 393 -1.73 1.62 -9.54
C ASN A 393 -2.05 3.08 -9.86
N ALA A 394 -2.27 3.95 -8.85
CA ALA A 394 -2.48 5.38 -9.06
C ALA A 394 -1.25 6.07 -9.69
N LEU A 395 -0.03 5.65 -9.30
CA LEU A 395 1.20 6.17 -9.91
C LEU A 395 1.29 5.81 -11.41
N ILE A 396 0.89 4.59 -11.78
CA ILE A 396 0.84 4.12 -13.17
C ILE A 396 -0.30 4.80 -13.96
N TYR A 397 -1.52 4.76 -13.44
CA TYR A 397 -2.70 5.28 -14.15
C TYR A 397 -2.69 6.80 -14.24
N GLY A 398 -2.22 7.52 -13.22
CA GLY A 398 -1.96 8.96 -13.31
C GLY A 398 -0.92 9.32 -14.39
N LEU A 399 0.12 8.49 -14.57
CA LEU A 399 1.12 8.69 -15.62
C LEU A 399 0.57 8.40 -17.02
N LEU A 400 -0.16 7.29 -17.18
CA LEU A 400 -0.90 6.96 -18.41
C LEU A 400 -1.93 8.05 -18.75
N ALA A 401 -2.62 8.61 -17.75
CA ALA A 401 -3.60 9.67 -17.93
C ALA A 401 -2.97 10.94 -18.51
N ILE A 402 -1.88 11.46 -17.92
CA ILE A 402 -1.22 12.67 -18.45
C ILE A 402 -0.56 12.44 -19.82
N ASP A 403 -0.15 11.20 -20.14
CA ASP A 403 0.51 10.89 -21.41
C ASP A 403 -0.48 10.53 -22.53
N SER A 404 -1.67 10.05 -22.19
CA SER A 404 -2.65 9.58 -23.18
C SER A 404 -3.08 10.65 -24.19
N GLY A 405 -3.25 11.89 -23.73
CA GLY A 405 -3.53 13.07 -24.54
C GLY A 405 -2.35 14.04 -24.74
N ASN A 406 -1.13 13.67 -24.33
CA ASN A 406 0.03 14.57 -24.21
C ASN A 406 -0.26 15.85 -23.38
N TYR A 407 -0.88 15.69 -22.21
CA TYR A 407 -1.34 16.82 -21.40
C TYR A 407 -0.20 17.61 -20.75
N GLU A 408 -0.29 18.94 -20.86
CA GLU A 408 0.60 19.87 -20.17
C GLU A 408 0.36 19.83 -18.65
N VAL A 409 1.39 19.40 -17.93
CA VAL A 409 1.43 19.33 -16.46
C VAL A 409 2.81 19.76 -15.96
N PRO A 410 2.96 20.17 -14.68
CA PRO A 410 4.27 20.47 -14.10
C PRO A 410 5.26 19.31 -14.30
N LYS A 411 6.50 19.63 -14.68
CA LYS A 411 7.55 18.62 -14.91
C LYS A 411 7.86 17.84 -13.64
N GLU A 412 7.71 18.51 -12.51
CA GLU A 412 7.85 18.00 -11.15
C GLU A 412 6.79 16.93 -10.85
N PHE A 413 5.52 17.16 -11.18
CA PHE A 413 4.44 16.18 -11.01
C PHE A 413 4.65 14.96 -11.91
N ARG A 414 4.98 15.20 -13.19
CA ARG A 414 5.31 14.14 -14.16
C ARG A 414 6.50 13.28 -13.70
N GLN A 415 7.56 13.88 -13.16
CA GLN A 415 8.70 13.12 -12.62
C GLN A 415 8.38 12.46 -11.26
N GLN A 416 7.51 13.05 -10.42
CA GLN A 416 7.04 12.42 -9.18
C GLN A 416 6.32 11.09 -9.46
N LEU A 417 5.50 11.01 -10.50
CA LEU A 417 4.87 9.76 -10.93
C LEU A 417 5.92 8.73 -11.40
N VAL A 418 6.84 9.13 -12.28
CA VAL A 418 7.93 8.26 -12.79
C VAL A 418 8.82 7.75 -11.64
N ASP A 419 9.31 8.64 -10.77
CA ASP A 419 10.16 8.27 -9.63
C ASP A 419 9.40 7.44 -8.59
N GLY A 420 8.08 7.66 -8.43
CA GLY A 420 7.20 6.86 -7.58
C GLY A 420 7.05 5.41 -8.08
N ILE A 421 6.83 5.20 -9.38
CA ILE A 421 6.82 3.86 -9.99
C ILE A 421 8.19 3.19 -9.77
N LEU A 422 9.29 3.90 -10.04
CA LEU A 422 10.65 3.35 -9.83
C LEU A 422 10.95 3.02 -8.36
N ALA A 423 10.42 3.79 -7.41
CA ALA A 423 10.58 3.54 -5.98
C ALA A 423 9.91 2.24 -5.49
N LYS A 424 9.00 1.67 -6.30
CA LYS A 424 8.33 0.40 -6.05
C LYS A 424 8.82 -0.76 -6.94
N GLU A 425 9.94 -0.59 -7.67
CA GLU A 425 10.58 -1.72 -8.36
C GLU A 425 11.02 -2.79 -7.32
N LEU A 426 10.59 -4.03 -7.52
CA LEU A 426 10.94 -5.15 -6.65
C LEU A 426 12.46 -5.44 -6.68
N PRO A 427 13.05 -5.96 -5.59
CA PRO A 427 14.45 -6.44 -5.61
C PRO A 427 14.73 -7.56 -6.64
N THR A 428 13.68 -8.21 -7.14
CA THR A 428 13.70 -9.21 -8.23
C THR A 428 13.51 -8.61 -9.62
N GLY A 429 13.34 -7.29 -9.74
CA GLY A 429 12.85 -6.62 -10.96
C GLY A 429 11.34 -6.73 -11.13
N GLY A 430 10.76 -5.77 -11.84
CA GLY A 430 9.31 -5.68 -12.06
C GLY A 430 8.55 -5.17 -10.83
N TRP A 431 7.22 -5.33 -10.83
CA TRP A 431 6.32 -4.74 -9.84
C TRP A 431 5.24 -5.72 -9.38
N ASP A 432 4.76 -5.53 -8.15
CA ASP A 432 3.58 -6.18 -7.55
C ASP A 432 2.49 -5.15 -7.26
N PHE A 433 1.26 -5.59 -6.95
CA PHE A 433 0.27 -4.72 -6.30
C PHE A 433 0.36 -4.84 -4.77
N PHE A 434 0.56 -6.07 -4.29
CA PHE A 434 0.94 -6.40 -2.92
C PHE A 434 1.69 -7.74 -2.86
N GLY A 435 2.35 -7.99 -1.73
CA GLY A 435 2.93 -9.30 -1.40
C GLY A 435 4.40 -9.50 -1.79
N GLY A 436 5.00 -8.57 -2.54
CA GLY A 436 6.43 -8.59 -2.87
C GLY A 436 6.85 -9.58 -3.96
N ASN A 437 5.90 -10.07 -4.76
CA ASN A 437 6.14 -11.03 -5.84
C ASN A 437 5.73 -10.43 -7.20
N LEU A 438 6.57 -10.62 -8.22
CA LEU A 438 6.34 -10.13 -9.58
C LEU A 438 4.93 -10.49 -10.11
N SER A 439 4.07 -9.48 -10.29
CA SER A 439 2.81 -9.59 -11.04
C SER A 439 3.08 -9.29 -12.52
N PRO A 440 2.68 -10.15 -13.47
CA PRO A 440 2.74 -9.85 -14.91
C PRO A 440 1.88 -8.63 -15.27
N ASP A 441 0.78 -8.45 -14.57
CA ASP A 441 -0.24 -7.40 -14.73
C ASP A 441 0.33 -6.03 -14.38
N MET A 442 0.77 -5.87 -13.13
CA MET A 442 1.36 -4.63 -12.64
C MET A 442 2.68 -4.32 -13.35
N THR A 443 3.46 -5.34 -13.70
CA THR A 443 4.67 -5.14 -14.49
C THR A 443 4.37 -4.72 -15.92
N GLY A 444 3.35 -5.31 -16.56
CA GLY A 444 2.91 -4.91 -17.90
C GLY A 444 2.43 -3.46 -17.94
N MET A 445 1.65 -3.05 -16.95
CA MET A 445 1.15 -1.68 -16.82
C MET A 445 2.26 -0.68 -16.46
N ALA A 446 3.20 -1.05 -15.59
CA ALA A 446 4.37 -0.22 -15.28
C ALA A 446 5.30 -0.04 -16.49
N LEU A 447 5.57 -1.10 -17.25
CA LEU A 447 6.31 -1.03 -18.51
C LEU A 447 5.62 -0.10 -19.52
N SER A 448 4.28 -0.15 -19.59
CA SER A 448 3.48 0.71 -20.47
C SER A 448 3.61 2.19 -20.10
N ALA A 449 3.46 2.52 -18.81
CA ALA A 449 3.56 3.90 -18.31
C ALA A 449 4.99 4.46 -18.39
N LEU A 450 6.01 3.62 -18.20
CA LEU A 450 7.41 4.02 -18.29
C LEU A 450 7.95 4.09 -19.74
N ALA A 451 7.19 3.62 -20.74
CA ALA A 451 7.65 3.53 -22.12
C ALA A 451 8.13 4.86 -22.74
N PRO A 452 7.49 6.04 -22.53
CA PRO A 452 8.02 7.32 -23.03
C PRO A 452 9.38 7.70 -22.40
N TYR A 453 9.61 7.27 -21.17
CA TYR A 453 10.73 7.69 -20.32
C TYR A 453 11.98 6.82 -20.49
N GLN A 454 11.99 5.88 -21.44
CA GLN A 454 13.14 5.01 -21.77
C GLN A 454 14.47 5.72 -22.08
N LYS A 455 14.45 7.03 -22.37
CA LYS A 455 15.67 7.85 -22.48
C LYS A 455 16.35 8.12 -21.12
N GLN A 456 15.62 8.01 -20.01
CA GLN A 456 16.18 8.17 -18.65
C GLN A 456 16.93 6.90 -18.21
N PRO A 457 18.21 6.96 -17.78
CA PRO A 457 18.99 5.76 -17.46
C PRO A 457 18.41 4.89 -16.33
N LYS A 458 17.76 5.50 -15.33
CA LYS A 458 17.07 4.76 -14.25
C LYS A 458 15.90 3.95 -14.79
N VAL A 459 15.02 4.60 -15.55
CA VAL A 459 13.85 3.97 -16.19
C VAL A 459 14.29 2.85 -17.12
N LYS A 460 15.29 3.08 -17.97
CA LYS A 460 15.79 2.06 -18.89
C LYS A 460 16.30 0.81 -18.17
N LYS A 461 17.00 0.99 -17.03
CA LYS A 461 17.48 -0.11 -16.19
C LYS A 461 16.31 -0.88 -15.54
N ALA A 462 15.30 -0.20 -15.01
CA ALA A 462 14.13 -0.85 -14.42
C ALA A 462 13.36 -1.66 -15.48
N ILE A 463 13.14 -1.09 -16.66
CA ILE A 463 12.56 -1.76 -17.83
C ILE A 463 13.37 -3.01 -18.21
N ASP A 464 14.69 -2.90 -18.39
CA ASP A 464 15.55 -4.04 -18.73
C ASP A 464 15.51 -5.16 -17.69
N THR A 465 15.41 -4.79 -16.41
CA THR A 465 15.31 -5.74 -15.29
C THR A 465 13.94 -6.43 -15.29
N ALA A 466 12.85 -5.66 -15.35
CA ALA A 466 11.48 -6.17 -15.42
C ALA A 466 11.24 -7.10 -16.64
N VAL A 467 11.75 -6.74 -17.82
CA VAL A 467 11.69 -7.56 -19.04
C VAL A 467 12.46 -8.89 -18.86
N HIS A 468 13.56 -8.89 -18.11
CA HIS A 468 14.28 -10.12 -17.75
C HIS A 468 13.51 -10.96 -16.73
N SER A 469 12.84 -10.33 -15.76
CA SER A 469 12.06 -11.01 -14.71
C SER A 469 10.80 -11.67 -15.28
N LEU A 470 10.03 -11.00 -16.14
CA LEU A 470 8.91 -11.60 -16.87
C LEU A 470 9.35 -12.82 -17.70
N ALA A 471 10.46 -12.71 -18.42
CA ALA A 471 10.99 -13.83 -19.20
C ALA A 471 11.45 -15.02 -18.33
N SER A 472 11.73 -14.76 -17.05
CA SER A 472 12.18 -15.75 -16.07
C SER A 472 11.01 -16.38 -15.30
N SER A 473 9.91 -15.65 -15.08
CA SER A 473 8.68 -16.15 -14.44
C SER A 473 7.77 -16.90 -15.41
N GLN A 474 7.76 -16.56 -16.71
CA GLN A 474 6.97 -17.28 -17.72
C GLN A 474 7.31 -18.78 -17.68
N ASP A 475 6.32 -19.65 -17.49
CA ASP A 475 6.55 -21.07 -17.23
C ASP A 475 6.53 -21.93 -18.51
N GLU A 476 6.59 -23.25 -18.38
CA GLU A 476 6.70 -24.17 -19.52
C GLU A 476 5.43 -24.24 -20.40
N THR A 477 4.25 -23.81 -19.93
CA THR A 477 3.04 -23.62 -20.77
C THR A 477 3.19 -22.46 -21.75
N GLY A 478 4.14 -21.55 -21.49
CA GLY A 478 4.25 -20.25 -22.14
C GLY A 478 3.40 -19.14 -21.51
N GLY A 479 2.73 -19.40 -20.39
CA GLY A 479 1.89 -18.46 -19.64
C GLY A 479 2.58 -17.96 -18.37
N TYR A 480 1.75 -17.57 -17.39
CA TYR A 480 2.17 -17.21 -16.04
C TYR A 480 1.19 -17.83 -15.03
N TYR A 481 1.51 -18.99 -14.47
CA TYR A 481 0.67 -19.60 -13.44
C TYR A 481 0.60 -18.71 -12.17
N ILE A 482 -0.62 -18.27 -11.79
CA ILE A 482 -0.90 -17.53 -10.56
C ILE A 482 -1.94 -18.32 -9.76
N GLU A 483 -1.58 -18.75 -8.53
CA GLU A 483 -2.46 -19.58 -7.69
C GLU A 483 -3.78 -18.86 -7.34
N PHE A 484 -3.75 -17.52 -7.17
CA PHE A 484 -4.93 -16.71 -6.87
C PHE A 484 -5.96 -16.74 -8.02
N ASN A 485 -5.49 -16.72 -9.27
CA ASN A 485 -6.33 -16.78 -10.48
C ASN A 485 -6.81 -18.23 -10.75
N GLY A 486 -6.28 -19.22 -10.03
CA GLY A 486 -6.50 -20.64 -10.27
C GLY A 486 -5.63 -21.25 -11.37
N GLY A 487 -4.84 -20.45 -12.10
CA GLY A 487 -4.06 -20.91 -13.25
C GLY A 487 -3.31 -19.81 -13.99
N ASP A 488 -2.99 -20.09 -15.25
CA ASP A 488 -2.55 -19.07 -16.21
C ASP A 488 -3.79 -18.30 -16.66
N SER A 489 -3.84 -16.96 -16.55
CA SER A 489 -4.99 -16.15 -16.96
C SER A 489 -4.74 -15.32 -18.23
N SER A 490 -5.83 -15.01 -18.95
CA SER A 490 -5.82 -14.22 -20.19
C SER A 490 -5.32 -12.79 -19.94
N GLU A 491 -5.71 -12.20 -18.82
CA GLU A 491 -5.42 -10.85 -18.36
C GLU A 491 -3.91 -10.68 -18.11
N SER A 492 -3.30 -11.54 -17.29
CA SER A 492 -1.88 -11.47 -16.95
C SER A 492 -0.97 -11.67 -18.17
N VAL A 493 -1.39 -12.54 -19.10
CA VAL A 493 -0.70 -12.72 -20.38
C VAL A 493 -0.91 -11.51 -21.30
N SER A 494 -2.10 -10.92 -21.31
CA SER A 494 -2.43 -9.71 -22.08
C SER A 494 -1.61 -8.51 -21.61
N GLN A 495 -1.56 -8.22 -20.31
CA GLN A 495 -0.79 -7.11 -19.76
C GLN A 495 0.71 -7.26 -20.02
N ALA A 496 1.25 -8.47 -19.90
CA ALA A 496 2.63 -8.74 -20.29
C ALA A 496 2.86 -8.43 -21.79
N ILE A 497 1.94 -8.79 -22.69
CA ILE A 497 2.05 -8.44 -24.12
C ILE A 497 2.00 -6.92 -24.32
N ILE A 498 1.07 -6.22 -23.68
CA ILE A 498 0.91 -4.75 -23.78
C ILE A 498 2.20 -4.06 -23.31
N GLY A 499 2.68 -4.38 -22.11
CA GLY A 499 3.89 -3.78 -21.54
C GLY A 499 5.17 -4.09 -22.31
N LEU A 500 5.36 -5.34 -22.75
CA LEU A 500 6.55 -5.72 -23.54
C LEU A 500 6.57 -5.01 -24.90
N THR A 501 5.43 -4.95 -25.58
CA THR A 501 5.35 -4.25 -26.88
C THR A 501 5.54 -2.75 -26.72
N ALA A 502 4.98 -2.13 -25.67
CA ALA A 502 5.16 -0.72 -25.30
C ALA A 502 6.65 -0.31 -25.15
N VAL A 503 7.49 -1.21 -24.63
CA VAL A 503 8.95 -0.99 -24.50
C VAL A 503 9.78 -1.58 -25.66
N GLY A 504 9.12 -1.90 -26.79
CA GLY A 504 9.78 -2.34 -28.02
C GLY A 504 10.29 -3.78 -28.03
N ILE A 505 9.78 -4.64 -27.13
CA ILE A 505 10.18 -6.05 -27.01
C ILE A 505 9.14 -6.96 -27.66
N ASP A 506 9.58 -7.84 -28.56
CA ASP A 506 8.71 -8.81 -29.24
C ASP A 506 8.26 -9.93 -28.27
N PRO A 507 6.97 -10.02 -27.92
CA PRO A 507 6.45 -11.08 -27.04
C PRO A 507 6.44 -12.47 -27.71
N THR A 508 6.76 -12.54 -29.01
CA THR A 508 6.96 -13.79 -29.76
C THR A 508 8.44 -14.12 -30.00
N SER A 509 9.35 -13.38 -29.34
CA SER A 509 10.79 -13.63 -29.38
C SER A 509 11.19 -14.88 -28.59
N LYS A 510 12.41 -15.36 -28.82
CA LYS A 510 12.99 -16.52 -28.11
C LYS A 510 13.07 -16.36 -26.59
N GLN A 511 13.08 -15.12 -26.09
CA GLN A 511 13.09 -14.83 -24.65
C GLN A 511 11.74 -15.15 -24.00
N PHE A 512 10.65 -14.99 -24.76
CA PHE A 512 9.27 -15.22 -24.33
C PHE A 512 8.63 -16.45 -25.00
N THR A 513 9.46 -17.43 -25.42
CA THR A 513 9.03 -18.69 -26.03
C THR A 513 9.47 -19.88 -25.18
N LYS A 514 8.51 -20.70 -24.75
CA LYS A 514 8.66 -21.87 -23.87
C LYS A 514 8.12 -23.12 -24.59
N GLN A 515 8.02 -24.27 -23.93
CA GLN A 515 7.56 -25.50 -24.61
C GLN A 515 6.11 -25.42 -25.11
N GLY A 516 5.20 -24.79 -24.35
CA GLY A 516 3.79 -24.62 -24.69
C GLY A 516 3.47 -23.43 -25.61
N GLY A 517 4.47 -22.69 -26.11
CA GLY A 517 4.29 -21.56 -27.03
C GLY A 517 5.06 -20.30 -26.63
N ASN A 518 4.77 -19.19 -27.31
CA ASN A 518 5.10 -17.84 -26.83
C ASN A 518 3.86 -17.13 -26.30
N LEU A 519 4.02 -15.96 -25.67
CA LEU A 519 2.91 -15.23 -25.01
C LEU A 519 1.69 -15.02 -25.93
N VAL A 520 1.89 -14.62 -27.18
CA VAL A 520 0.77 -14.40 -28.12
C VAL A 520 0.07 -15.73 -28.47
N GLN A 521 0.85 -16.79 -28.73
CA GLN A 521 0.30 -18.14 -28.95
C GLN A 521 -0.30 -18.78 -27.68
N HIS A 522 0.01 -18.23 -26.51
CA HIS A 522 -0.54 -18.64 -25.25
C HIS A 522 -1.87 -17.90 -25.00
N LEU A 523 -1.94 -16.59 -25.26
CA LEU A 523 -3.19 -15.82 -25.26
C LEU A 523 -4.24 -16.39 -26.24
N GLU A 524 -3.81 -16.87 -27.41
CA GLU A 524 -4.68 -17.54 -28.40
C GLU A 524 -5.42 -18.79 -27.85
N LYS A 525 -5.05 -19.33 -26.68
CA LYS A 525 -5.69 -20.50 -26.05
C LYS A 525 -6.95 -20.19 -25.25
N PHE A 526 -7.11 -18.95 -24.79
CA PHE A 526 -8.27 -18.49 -24.02
C PHE A 526 -9.43 -18.07 -24.91
N LYS A 527 -9.20 -18.01 -26.24
CA LYS A 527 -10.18 -17.53 -27.21
C LYS A 527 -11.34 -18.52 -27.37
N GLN A 528 -12.55 -18.02 -27.19
CA GLN A 528 -13.80 -18.79 -27.29
C GLN A 528 -14.44 -18.71 -28.69
N ASP A 529 -15.37 -19.61 -28.96
CA ASP A 529 -16.06 -19.76 -30.26
C ASP A 529 -16.90 -18.52 -30.66
N ASP A 530 -17.34 -17.71 -29.68
CA ASP A 530 -18.07 -16.46 -29.91
C ASP A 530 -17.15 -15.26 -30.31
N GLY A 531 -15.84 -15.45 -30.21
CA GLY A 531 -14.81 -14.44 -30.47
C GLY A 531 -14.35 -13.66 -29.25
N GLY A 532 -14.90 -13.93 -28.06
CA GLY A 532 -14.39 -13.45 -26.79
C GLY A 532 -13.24 -14.31 -26.25
N PHE A 533 -12.82 -14.03 -25.01
CA PHE A 533 -11.74 -14.71 -24.30
C PHE A 533 -12.20 -15.07 -22.88
N SER A 534 -11.94 -16.29 -22.40
CA SER A 534 -12.18 -16.72 -21.02
C SER A 534 -11.08 -16.24 -20.06
N HIS A 535 -11.36 -16.25 -18.75
CA HIS A 535 -10.35 -15.94 -17.73
C HIS A 535 -9.25 -17.01 -17.68
N LEU A 536 -9.65 -18.29 -17.58
CA LEU A 536 -8.76 -19.47 -17.63
C LEU A 536 -8.90 -20.24 -18.95
N ILE A 537 -7.87 -21.01 -19.30
CA ILE A 537 -7.82 -21.83 -20.54
C ILE A 537 -8.92 -22.91 -20.56
N ASP A 538 -9.34 -23.39 -19.40
CA ASP A 538 -10.41 -24.37 -19.19
C ASP A 538 -11.72 -23.75 -18.66
N GLY A 539 -11.88 -22.42 -18.80
CA GLY A 539 -13.17 -21.75 -18.59
C GLY A 539 -14.11 -21.94 -19.79
N ASP A 540 -15.37 -22.30 -19.51
CA ASP A 540 -16.40 -22.58 -20.53
C ASP A 540 -16.97 -21.32 -21.22
N ASP A 541 -16.83 -20.13 -20.62
CA ASP A 541 -17.45 -18.87 -21.06
C ASP A 541 -16.45 -17.70 -21.25
N SER A 542 -16.79 -16.77 -22.14
CA SER A 542 -16.04 -15.53 -22.40
C SER A 542 -16.18 -14.51 -21.25
N ASN A 543 -15.10 -14.27 -20.51
CA ASN A 543 -15.05 -13.24 -19.46
C ASN A 543 -14.92 -11.84 -20.11
N PRO A 544 -15.70 -10.83 -19.66
CA PRO A 544 -15.63 -9.49 -20.22
C PRO A 544 -14.26 -8.81 -20.07
N MET A 545 -13.59 -8.92 -18.91
CA MET A 545 -12.29 -8.31 -18.64
C MET A 545 -11.18 -8.99 -19.46
N ALA A 546 -11.12 -10.33 -19.44
CA ALA A 546 -10.25 -11.12 -20.31
C ALA A 546 -10.36 -10.69 -21.78
N THR A 547 -11.59 -10.47 -22.28
CA THR A 547 -11.83 -10.05 -23.67
C THR A 547 -11.39 -8.59 -23.92
N GLN A 548 -11.61 -7.69 -22.96
CA GLN A 548 -11.16 -6.29 -23.04
C GLN A 548 -9.63 -6.17 -23.08
N GLN A 549 -8.94 -6.89 -22.20
CA GLN A 549 -7.47 -6.86 -22.15
C GLN A 549 -6.84 -7.61 -23.32
N ALA A 550 -7.45 -8.72 -23.78
CA ALA A 550 -7.01 -9.42 -25.00
C ALA A 550 -7.12 -8.54 -26.25
N LEU A 551 -8.17 -7.70 -26.37
CA LEU A 551 -8.28 -6.72 -27.46
C LEU A 551 -7.08 -5.77 -27.46
N LEU A 552 -6.76 -5.17 -26.31
CA LEU A 552 -5.62 -4.27 -26.17
C LEU A 552 -4.28 -4.97 -26.44
N ALA A 553 -4.09 -6.21 -25.98
CA ALA A 553 -2.87 -6.98 -26.24
C ALA A 553 -2.67 -7.32 -27.73
N LEU A 554 -3.74 -7.74 -28.41
CA LEU A 554 -3.71 -8.02 -29.85
C LEU A 554 -3.46 -6.74 -30.67
N VAL A 555 -4.06 -5.62 -30.26
CA VAL A 555 -3.81 -4.29 -30.85
C VAL A 555 -2.36 -3.84 -30.60
N ALA A 556 -1.84 -3.96 -29.38
CA ALA A 556 -0.48 -3.55 -29.02
C ALA A 556 0.56 -4.33 -29.85
N TYR A 557 0.35 -5.65 -30.00
CA TYR A 557 1.17 -6.48 -30.88
C TYR A 557 0.99 -6.15 -32.37
N GLN A 558 -0.20 -5.74 -32.82
CA GLN A 558 -0.41 -5.25 -34.18
C GLN A 558 0.34 -3.92 -34.43
N ASN A 559 0.22 -2.95 -33.53
CA ASN A 559 0.92 -1.66 -33.62
C ASN A 559 2.44 -1.88 -33.62
N PHE A 560 2.95 -2.70 -32.70
CA PHE A 560 4.36 -3.10 -32.64
C PHE A 560 4.85 -3.76 -33.94
N THR A 561 4.14 -4.77 -34.46
CA THR A 561 4.55 -5.48 -35.69
C THR A 561 4.43 -4.62 -36.95
N ASN A 562 3.55 -3.62 -36.95
CA ASN A 562 3.45 -2.60 -38.00
C ASN A 562 4.48 -1.46 -37.85
N ASN A 563 5.19 -1.36 -36.72
CA ASN A 563 6.08 -0.24 -36.34
C ASN A 563 5.32 1.10 -36.13
N ILE A 564 4.08 1.03 -35.67
CA ILE A 564 3.26 2.18 -35.28
C ILE A 564 3.63 2.53 -33.83
N GLY A 565 4.56 3.48 -33.68
CA GLY A 565 5.23 3.76 -32.41
C GLY A 565 6.00 2.54 -31.88
N TYR A 566 6.32 2.55 -30.59
CA TYR A 566 6.71 1.34 -29.85
C TYR A 566 5.45 0.59 -29.37
N GLY A 567 4.46 0.33 -30.23
CA GLY A 567 3.31 -0.54 -29.90
C GLY A 567 2.35 -0.09 -28.78
N SER A 568 2.56 1.07 -28.12
CA SER A 568 1.68 1.56 -27.05
C SER A 568 0.22 1.67 -27.51
N VAL A 569 -0.69 1.33 -26.60
CA VAL A 569 -2.14 1.43 -26.79
C VAL A 569 -2.79 2.54 -25.96
N TYR A 570 -2.01 3.24 -25.14
CA TYR A 570 -2.51 4.29 -24.24
C TYR A 570 -2.18 5.71 -24.71
N HIS A 571 -1.32 5.90 -25.71
CA HIS A 571 -1.04 7.21 -26.31
C HIS A 571 -1.85 7.39 -27.60
N PHE A 572 -2.74 8.37 -27.62
CA PHE A 572 -3.71 8.55 -28.72
C PHE A 572 -3.44 9.80 -29.56
N LYS A 573 -2.73 10.79 -29.02
CA LYS A 573 -2.32 12.01 -29.73
C LYS A 573 -0.84 11.92 -30.09
N ASN A 574 -0.49 12.27 -31.34
CA ASN A 574 0.90 12.25 -31.78
C ASN A 574 1.75 13.21 -30.94
N LEU A 575 2.94 12.73 -30.53
CA LEU A 575 4.05 13.65 -30.26
C LEU A 575 4.41 14.32 -31.60
N GLU A 576 4.64 15.63 -31.60
CA GLU A 576 5.16 16.30 -32.79
C GLU A 576 6.50 15.66 -33.19
N GLU A 577 6.65 15.26 -34.46
CA GLU A 577 7.93 14.73 -34.93
C GLU A 577 8.98 15.85 -34.88
N GLU A 578 9.96 15.75 -33.97
CA GLU A 578 11.18 16.56 -34.02
C GLU A 578 11.77 16.41 -35.44
N GLU A 579 11.72 17.50 -36.24
CA GLU A 579 12.13 17.45 -37.65
C GLU A 579 13.55 16.90 -37.76
N LYS A 580 13.70 15.77 -38.45
CA LYS A 580 14.99 15.08 -38.60
C LYS A 580 16.01 16.07 -39.19
N PRO A 581 17.08 16.44 -38.44
CA PRO A 581 18.00 17.48 -38.87
C PRO A 581 18.66 17.05 -40.19
N LYS A 582 18.40 17.85 -41.22
CA LYS A 582 18.94 17.66 -42.56
C LYS A 582 20.47 17.80 -42.49
N PRO A 583 21.25 16.85 -43.04
CA PRO A 583 22.70 16.88 -42.89
C PRO A 583 23.31 18.00 -43.75
N GLU A 584 23.82 19.03 -43.10
CA GLU A 584 24.68 20.03 -43.74
C GLU A 584 26.17 19.68 -43.54
N LEU A 585 26.97 20.02 -44.54
CA LEU A 585 28.43 19.82 -44.54
C LEU A 585 29.12 21.09 -44.04
N PRO A 586 30.32 20.99 -43.45
CA PRO A 586 30.98 22.11 -42.79
C PRO A 586 31.62 23.08 -43.79
N GLU A 587 31.57 24.38 -43.46
CA GLU A 587 32.48 25.40 -43.96
C GLU A 587 33.21 26.08 -42.77
N GLU A 588 34.23 26.88 -43.06
CA GLU A 588 35.37 27.08 -42.16
C GLU A 588 35.35 28.37 -41.30
N ASP A 589 36.03 28.24 -40.15
CA ASP A 589 36.76 29.21 -39.34
C ASP A 589 36.97 30.64 -39.90
N ASP A 590 36.64 31.68 -39.11
CA ASP A 590 37.52 32.86 -38.98
C ASP A 590 37.31 33.64 -37.65
N ASN A 591 38.24 34.57 -37.40
CA ASN A 591 38.50 35.30 -36.15
C ASN A 591 37.62 36.58 -36.03
N GLU A 592 37.65 37.44 -34.99
CA GLU A 592 38.72 37.83 -34.05
C GLU A 592 38.14 38.52 -32.77
N LYS A 593 39.01 38.87 -31.80
CA LYS A 593 38.64 39.58 -30.54
C LYS A 593 38.82 41.10 -30.63
N THR A 594 38.04 41.85 -29.85
CA THR A 594 38.42 43.16 -29.25
C THR A 594 37.80 43.34 -27.85
N ASP A 595 38.28 44.33 -27.09
CA ASP A 595 38.18 44.38 -25.62
C ASP A 595 37.02 45.20 -25.00
N ASN A 596 36.82 44.96 -23.69
CA ASN A 596 35.99 45.67 -22.70
C ASN A 596 36.50 47.14 -22.43
N PRO A 597 35.82 48.05 -21.68
CA PRO A 597 35.02 47.78 -20.46
C PRO A 597 33.78 48.68 -20.16
N SER A 598 33.25 48.48 -18.94
CA SER A 598 32.44 49.37 -18.06
C SER A 598 30.93 49.56 -18.32
N GLU A 599 30.15 49.11 -17.31
CA GLU A 599 29.05 49.80 -16.58
C GLU A 599 28.02 50.64 -17.39
N ASP A 600 26.70 50.51 -17.18
CA ASP A 600 25.97 50.09 -15.96
C ASP A 600 24.52 49.61 -16.25
N ASN A 601 23.89 48.91 -15.29
CA ASN A 601 22.47 48.50 -15.22
C ASN A 601 21.84 47.72 -16.39
N GLU A 602 21.73 46.38 -16.25
CA GLU A 602 20.55 45.63 -16.71
C GLU A 602 19.99 44.76 -15.56
N GLU A 603 18.66 44.60 -15.53
CA GLU A 603 17.95 43.92 -14.45
C GLU A 603 18.08 42.38 -14.56
N LYS A 604 18.28 41.69 -13.43
CA LYS A 604 18.25 40.22 -13.41
C LYS A 604 16.85 39.72 -13.78
N LYS A 605 16.73 39.03 -14.91
CA LYS A 605 15.52 38.28 -15.27
C LYS A 605 15.21 37.23 -14.19
N PRO A 606 13.97 37.14 -13.69
CA PRO A 606 13.55 36.00 -12.87
C PRO A 606 13.31 34.79 -13.77
N GLY A 607 13.93 33.65 -13.46
CA GLY A 607 13.76 32.41 -14.24
C GLY A 607 14.46 31.20 -13.62
N ASP A 608 15.78 31.27 -13.47
CA ASP A 608 16.57 30.13 -13.00
C ASP A 608 16.43 29.91 -11.49
N GLN A 609 15.70 28.87 -11.09
CA GLN A 609 15.88 28.27 -9.76
C GLN A 609 17.16 27.41 -9.77
N PRO A 610 17.98 27.42 -8.70
CA PRO A 610 19.16 26.57 -8.62
C PRO A 610 18.80 25.08 -8.74
N GLU A 611 19.65 24.31 -9.42
CA GLU A 611 19.46 22.87 -9.60
C GLU A 611 19.43 22.17 -8.24
N LYS A 612 18.48 21.26 -8.02
CA LYS A 612 18.19 20.68 -6.70
C LYS A 612 18.75 19.26 -6.61
N ILE A 613 19.43 18.95 -5.50
CA ILE A 613 19.91 17.59 -5.21
C ILE A 613 19.44 17.15 -3.83
N THR A 614 18.71 16.03 -3.76
CA THR A 614 18.20 15.48 -2.49
C THR A 614 19.05 14.31 -2.04
N LEU A 615 19.71 14.48 -0.89
CA LEU A 615 20.55 13.49 -0.24
C LEU A 615 19.82 12.93 0.97
N ARG A 616 19.72 11.59 1.04
CA ARG A 616 19.09 10.87 2.17
C ARG A 616 20.16 10.15 3.00
N PRO A 617 20.86 10.84 3.91
CA PRO A 617 21.89 10.22 4.74
C PRO A 617 21.33 9.20 5.74
N ASP A 618 22.16 8.22 6.08
CA ASP A 618 21.96 7.38 7.26
C ASP A 618 21.89 8.23 8.53
N SER A 619 21.10 7.78 9.51
CA SER A 619 20.89 8.45 10.79
C SER A 619 21.08 7.51 11.97
N GLN A 620 21.33 8.05 13.16
CA GLN A 620 21.54 7.29 14.39
C GLN A 620 20.74 7.87 15.55
N ILE A 621 19.89 7.07 16.18
CA ILE A 621 19.18 7.52 17.40
C ILE A 621 20.12 7.40 18.61
N LYS A 622 20.48 8.53 19.20
CA LYS A 622 21.28 8.62 20.44
C LYS A 622 20.51 9.39 21.50
N GLN A 623 20.31 8.76 22.66
CA GLN A 623 19.58 9.34 23.81
C GLN A 623 18.14 9.83 23.53
N GLY A 624 17.53 9.45 22.40
CA GLY A 624 16.19 9.91 21.98
C GLY A 624 16.21 11.05 20.96
N GLN A 625 17.39 11.50 20.54
CA GLN A 625 17.62 12.45 19.44
C GLN A 625 18.16 11.70 18.21
N MET A 626 17.70 12.07 17.02
CA MET A 626 18.26 11.60 15.76
C MET A 626 19.51 12.41 15.42
N GLU A 627 20.66 11.76 15.31
CA GLU A 627 21.88 12.40 14.80
C GLU A 627 22.08 12.05 13.32
N VAL A 628 22.56 13.03 12.55
CA VAL A 628 22.86 12.90 11.11
C VAL A 628 24.20 13.59 10.82
N ASP A 629 25.21 12.82 10.42
CA ASP A 629 26.57 13.33 10.14
C ASP A 629 26.75 13.62 8.64
N ILE A 630 26.87 14.90 8.29
CA ILE A 630 27.09 15.39 6.93
C ILE A 630 28.59 15.54 6.67
N THR A 631 29.07 14.84 5.65
CA THR A 631 30.50 14.72 5.31
C THR A 631 30.73 15.01 3.83
N GLU A 632 31.94 15.44 3.46
CA GLU A 632 32.39 15.62 2.07
C GLU A 632 32.07 14.41 1.17
N ALA A 633 32.20 13.19 1.70
CA ALA A 633 31.87 11.96 0.96
C ALA A 633 30.37 11.85 0.60
N LEU A 634 29.47 12.27 1.48
CA LEU A 634 28.03 12.34 1.22
C LEU A 634 27.69 13.39 0.16
N LEU A 635 28.47 14.47 0.09
CA LEU A 635 28.30 15.55 -0.88
C LEU A 635 29.04 15.30 -2.20
N SER A 636 29.58 14.11 -2.45
CA SER A 636 30.46 13.85 -3.60
C SER A 636 29.80 13.95 -4.99
N GLU A 637 28.47 13.88 -5.07
CA GLU A 637 27.68 14.08 -6.31
C GLU A 637 27.15 15.52 -6.47
N VAL A 638 27.38 16.40 -5.49
CA VAL A 638 26.91 17.79 -5.48
C VAL A 638 27.74 18.65 -6.44
N LYS A 639 27.06 19.51 -7.21
CA LYS A 639 27.67 20.47 -8.15
C LYS A 639 27.69 21.90 -7.57
N GLU A 640 28.12 22.85 -8.39
CA GLU A 640 28.12 24.29 -8.08
C GLU A 640 26.74 24.94 -8.31
N ASN A 641 26.39 25.95 -7.52
CA ASN A 641 25.13 26.71 -7.57
C ASN A 641 23.85 25.84 -7.47
N GLN A 642 23.91 24.80 -6.64
CA GLN A 642 22.80 23.90 -6.32
C GLN A 642 22.12 24.21 -4.98
N LEU A 643 20.86 23.81 -4.87
CA LEU A 643 20.17 23.64 -3.59
C LEU A 643 20.36 22.20 -3.10
N VAL A 644 21.15 22.02 -2.06
CA VAL A 644 21.41 20.73 -1.41
C VAL A 644 20.34 20.46 -0.36
N ILE A 645 19.48 19.48 -0.61
CA ILE A 645 18.39 19.09 0.29
C ILE A 645 18.83 17.85 1.09
N ILE A 646 19.05 18.01 2.39
CA ILE A 646 19.28 16.91 3.34
C ILE A 646 17.93 16.44 3.87
N GLN A 647 17.53 15.22 3.51
CA GLN A 647 16.26 14.61 3.93
C GLN A 647 16.49 13.20 4.50
N PRO A 648 16.79 13.08 5.81
CA PRO A 648 17.03 11.79 6.45
C PRO A 648 15.73 10.97 6.53
N ASN A 649 15.82 9.66 6.36
CA ASN A 649 14.66 8.78 6.48
C ASN A 649 14.09 8.83 7.91
N ASN A 650 12.75 8.73 8.03
CA ASN A 650 11.98 8.73 9.29
C ASN A 650 12.14 9.99 10.16
N ALA A 651 12.68 11.10 9.63
CA ALA A 651 12.91 12.32 10.40
C ALA A 651 11.59 12.95 10.95
N LYS A 652 10.48 12.87 10.20
CA LYS A 652 9.13 13.37 10.56
C LYS A 652 8.68 12.82 11.92
N GLU A 653 8.92 11.54 12.17
CA GLU A 653 8.56 10.80 13.40
C GLU A 653 9.32 11.24 14.66
N GLN A 654 10.48 11.91 14.51
CA GLN A 654 11.39 12.14 15.64
C GLN A 654 11.08 13.46 16.38
N ASN A 655 11.01 13.42 17.71
CA ASN A 655 10.85 14.63 18.53
C ASN A 655 12.09 15.55 18.54
N SER A 656 13.28 15.07 18.14
CA SER A 656 14.42 15.95 17.87
C SER A 656 15.39 15.33 16.87
N ILE A 657 15.99 16.20 16.06
CA ILE A 657 17.08 15.90 15.14
C ILE A 657 18.24 16.88 15.36
N GLN A 658 19.48 16.40 15.22
CA GLN A 658 20.70 17.19 15.20
C GLN A 658 21.53 16.82 13.96
N VAL A 659 21.63 17.75 13.01
CA VAL A 659 22.42 17.62 11.78
C VAL A 659 23.79 18.23 12.00
N LYS A 660 24.85 17.44 11.79
CA LYS A 660 26.24 17.79 12.09
C LYS A 660 27.02 17.93 10.79
N LEU A 661 27.38 19.16 10.42
CA LEU A 661 28.21 19.44 9.25
C LEU A 661 29.66 19.60 9.67
N ASN A 662 30.53 18.69 9.20
CA ASN A 662 31.97 18.80 9.46
C ASN A 662 32.62 19.89 8.60
N GLN A 663 33.84 20.32 8.96
CA GLN A 663 34.53 21.41 8.27
C GLN A 663 34.72 21.15 6.76
N ALA A 664 34.93 19.90 6.34
CA ALA A 664 35.10 19.55 4.93
C ALA A 664 33.79 19.71 4.14
N ALA A 665 32.66 19.25 4.69
CA ALA A 665 31.34 19.44 4.09
C ALA A 665 30.97 20.93 4.00
N LEU A 666 31.25 21.72 5.05
CA LEU A 666 31.03 23.17 5.06
C LEU A 666 31.90 23.89 4.01
N ASN A 667 33.19 23.56 3.93
CA ASN A 667 34.08 24.07 2.90
C ASN A 667 33.56 23.74 1.49
N GLN A 668 33.08 22.51 1.26
CA GLN A 668 32.55 22.12 -0.04
C GLN A 668 31.29 22.93 -0.41
N LEU A 669 30.29 23.03 0.49
CA LEU A 669 29.08 23.81 0.25
C LEU A 669 29.41 25.28 -0.05
N VAL A 670 30.32 25.89 0.73
CA VAL A 670 30.77 27.28 0.53
C VAL A 670 31.51 27.46 -0.80
N ASN A 671 32.46 26.58 -1.13
CA ASN A 671 33.24 26.66 -2.36
C ASN A 671 32.39 26.41 -3.62
N MET A 672 31.35 25.58 -3.50
CA MET A 672 30.40 25.29 -4.57
C MET A 672 29.23 26.30 -4.64
N GLN A 673 29.24 27.39 -3.86
CA GLN A 673 28.17 28.40 -3.86
C GLN A 673 26.76 27.85 -3.52
N ASN A 674 26.67 26.71 -2.84
CA ASN A 674 25.41 26.00 -2.62
C ASN A 674 24.61 26.51 -1.41
N ASP A 675 23.30 26.52 -1.58
CA ASP A 675 22.33 26.68 -0.48
C ASP A 675 22.01 25.31 0.14
N LEU A 676 21.67 25.30 1.43
CA LEU A 676 21.40 24.08 2.20
C LEU A 676 19.95 24.08 2.72
N LYS A 677 19.12 23.13 2.28
CA LYS A 677 17.83 22.83 2.91
C LYS A 677 17.95 21.60 3.79
N ILE A 678 17.71 21.72 5.09
CA ILE A 678 17.51 20.58 5.99
C ILE A 678 16.00 20.35 6.08
N ASN A 679 15.54 19.19 5.60
CA ASN A 679 14.12 18.82 5.57
C ASN A 679 13.84 17.67 6.55
N LYS A 680 13.01 17.94 7.56
CA LYS A 680 12.53 16.91 8.51
C LYS A 680 11.24 16.23 8.02
N GLY A 681 10.47 16.90 7.17
CA GLY A 681 9.10 16.54 6.81
C GLY A 681 8.11 17.56 7.36
N ASP A 682 7.90 17.55 8.68
CA ASP A 682 7.02 18.47 9.43
C ASP A 682 7.68 19.85 9.73
N THR A 683 8.94 20.03 9.35
CA THR A 683 9.65 21.32 9.38
C THR A 683 10.83 21.30 8.41
N PHE A 684 11.23 22.48 7.92
CA PHE A 684 12.52 22.65 7.26
C PHE A 684 13.23 23.96 7.62
N LEU A 685 14.55 23.96 7.41
CA LEU A 685 15.39 25.15 7.36
C LEU A 685 16.01 25.25 5.97
N LEU A 686 15.96 26.44 5.35
CA LEU A 686 16.70 26.78 4.13
C LEU A 686 17.72 27.87 4.46
N ILE A 687 19.00 27.52 4.36
CA ILE A 687 20.15 28.29 4.80
C ILE A 687 20.96 28.72 3.57
N PRO A 688 20.97 30.02 3.21
CA PRO A 688 21.77 30.54 2.11
C PRO A 688 23.27 30.30 2.28
N ASN A 689 23.98 30.14 1.15
CA ASN A 689 25.43 29.90 1.09
C ASN A 689 26.26 30.87 1.95
N SER A 690 25.87 32.15 1.96
CA SER A 690 26.50 33.22 2.71
C SER A 690 26.39 33.04 4.24
N ILE A 691 25.29 32.46 4.73
CA ILE A 691 25.15 32.06 6.14
C ILE A 691 25.97 30.80 6.42
N ILE A 692 26.03 29.82 5.51
CA ILE A 692 26.93 28.65 5.66
C ILE A 692 28.39 29.13 5.79
N LYS A 693 28.76 30.17 5.03
CA LYS A 693 30.08 30.82 5.09
C LYS A 693 30.32 31.58 6.39
N GLN A 694 29.31 32.21 6.99
CA GLN A 694 29.40 32.74 8.36
C GLN A 694 29.71 31.60 9.35
N LEU A 695 28.88 30.54 9.34
CA LEU A 695 28.96 29.43 10.29
C LEU A 695 30.29 28.67 10.19
N LEU A 696 30.84 28.50 8.98
CA LEU A 696 32.17 27.94 8.72
C LEU A 696 33.29 28.76 9.39
N ASN A 697 33.22 30.08 9.34
CA ASN A 697 34.21 30.96 9.97
C ASN A 697 34.07 30.93 11.51
N GLU A 698 32.85 31.02 12.02
CA GLU A 698 32.56 31.03 13.47
C GLU A 698 32.95 29.69 14.14
N ALA A 699 32.72 28.57 13.45
CA ALA A 699 33.11 27.24 13.93
C ALA A 699 34.63 27.07 14.11
N SER A 700 35.45 27.95 13.52
CA SER A 700 36.92 27.98 13.72
C SER A 700 37.64 26.65 13.43
N GLY A 701 37.06 25.82 12.54
CA GLY A 701 37.54 24.47 12.21
C GLY A 701 36.83 23.33 12.94
N GLY A 702 35.90 23.63 13.84
CA GLY A 702 34.98 22.67 14.44
C GLY A 702 33.81 22.25 13.54
N THR A 703 32.89 21.49 14.11
CA THR A 703 31.62 21.08 13.49
C THR A 703 30.56 22.17 13.67
N VAL A 704 29.74 22.41 12.66
CA VAL A 704 28.47 23.14 12.80
C VAL A 704 27.36 22.13 13.08
N SER A 705 26.65 22.29 14.20
CA SER A 705 25.54 21.41 14.59
C SER A 705 24.23 22.20 14.58
N ILE A 706 23.27 21.78 13.77
CA ILE A 706 21.95 22.39 13.66
C ILE A 706 20.95 21.45 14.32
N GLN A 707 20.36 21.90 15.41
CA GLN A 707 19.39 21.15 16.20
C GLN A 707 17.98 21.68 15.95
N MET A 708 17.01 20.76 15.84
CA MET A 708 15.59 21.05 15.76
C MET A 708 14.87 20.17 16.79
N VAL A 709 14.00 20.76 17.63
CA VAL A 709 13.30 20.09 18.73
C VAL A 709 11.80 20.38 18.64
N LYS A 710 10.98 19.33 18.55
CA LYS A 710 9.52 19.43 18.49
C LYS A 710 8.98 19.82 19.87
N GLN A 711 8.25 20.93 19.90
CA GLN A 711 7.60 21.48 21.09
C GLN A 711 6.08 21.48 20.92
N LYS A 712 5.37 22.01 21.92
CA LYS A 712 3.95 22.33 21.90
C LYS A 712 3.73 23.71 22.51
N ALA A 713 2.67 24.39 22.08
CA ALA A 713 2.17 25.61 22.70
C ALA A 713 0.64 25.64 22.57
N ASP A 714 -0.06 26.12 23.60
CA ASP A 714 -1.53 26.22 23.54
C ASP A 714 -1.97 27.16 22.41
N ARG A 715 -2.97 26.71 21.64
CA ARG A 715 -3.54 27.36 20.43
C ARG A 715 -2.62 27.45 19.20
N ALA A 716 -1.51 26.70 19.17
CA ALA A 716 -0.82 26.46 17.90
C ALA A 716 -1.77 25.75 16.91
N ILE A 717 -1.80 26.23 15.66
CA ILE A 717 -2.61 25.68 14.55
C ILE A 717 -1.75 24.89 13.55
N GLY A 718 -0.44 24.88 13.78
CA GLY A 718 0.54 24.08 13.06
C GLY A 718 1.71 23.75 14.00
N GLU A 719 2.80 23.28 13.41
CA GLU A 719 3.96 22.80 14.15
C GLU A 719 4.66 23.88 14.98
N VAL A 720 5.26 23.44 16.09
CA VAL A 720 6.02 24.28 17.01
C VAL A 720 7.40 23.66 17.21
N TYR A 721 8.45 24.40 16.84
CA TYR A 721 9.82 23.91 16.86
C TYR A 721 10.78 24.91 17.46
N ASP A 722 11.66 24.41 18.31
CA ASP A 722 12.85 25.11 18.76
C ASP A 722 14.06 24.73 17.92
N TYR A 723 14.88 25.73 17.59
CA TYR A 723 16.01 25.61 16.68
C TYR A 723 17.26 26.20 17.31
N THR A 724 18.38 25.51 17.19
CA THR A 724 19.67 26.01 17.69
C THR A 724 20.78 25.71 16.70
N ILE A 725 21.63 26.69 16.39
CA ILE A 725 22.89 26.44 15.66
C ILE A 725 24.05 26.58 16.64
N PHE A 726 24.89 25.56 16.69
CA PHE A 726 26.18 25.57 17.35
C PHE A 726 27.28 25.61 16.30
N ALA A 727 28.24 26.54 16.41
CA ALA A 727 29.44 26.60 15.59
C ALA A 727 30.65 26.35 16.51
N GLY A 728 31.11 25.10 16.55
CA GLY A 728 31.91 24.62 17.67
C GLY A 728 31.11 24.69 18.98
N ASP A 729 31.70 25.25 20.03
CA ASP A 729 31.04 25.44 21.34
C ASP A 729 30.13 26.70 21.40
N ASN A 730 30.10 27.53 20.35
CA ASN A 730 29.36 28.81 20.33
C ASN A 730 27.93 28.63 19.82
N VAL A 731 26.94 29.13 20.55
CA VAL A 731 25.56 29.27 20.04
C VAL A 731 25.46 30.50 19.14
N ILE A 732 24.93 30.34 17.93
CA ILE A 732 24.83 31.43 16.95
C ILE A 732 23.43 32.04 17.00
N SER A 733 23.37 33.28 17.49
CA SER A 733 22.13 34.02 17.77
C SER A 733 21.78 35.10 16.75
N ASN A 734 22.59 35.32 15.71
CA ASN A 734 22.28 36.27 14.64
C ASN A 734 22.99 35.92 13.32
N PHE A 735 22.39 36.32 12.19
CA PHE A 735 22.88 35.99 10.84
C PHE A 735 23.33 37.23 10.03
N ASN A 736 24.01 38.20 10.66
CA ASN A 736 24.59 39.38 9.98
C ASN A 736 23.64 40.22 9.08
N ASN A 737 22.33 40.24 9.39
CA ASN A 737 21.22 40.83 8.61
C ASN A 737 20.76 40.03 7.38
N GLU A 738 21.38 38.88 7.09
CA GLU A 738 20.82 37.87 6.21
C GLU A 738 19.71 37.09 6.92
N HIS A 739 19.06 36.16 6.19
CA HIS A 739 17.91 35.42 6.71
C HIS A 739 17.99 33.93 6.35
N ILE A 740 17.71 33.08 7.34
CA ILE A 740 17.33 31.68 7.11
C ILE A 740 15.83 31.65 6.82
N THR A 741 15.35 30.80 5.90
CA THR A 741 13.91 30.56 5.76
C THR A 741 13.51 29.33 6.57
N VAL A 742 12.64 29.52 7.56
CA VAL A 742 11.99 28.46 8.33
C VAL A 742 10.71 28.06 7.60
N GLY A 743 10.37 26.77 7.59
CA GLY A 743 9.06 26.26 7.23
C GLY A 743 8.53 25.33 8.31
N LEU A 744 7.26 25.51 8.69
CA LEU A 744 6.51 24.70 9.66
C LEU A 744 5.25 24.15 8.99
N ASP A 745 4.95 22.88 9.24
CA ASP A 745 3.74 22.20 8.75
C ASP A 745 2.48 22.72 9.48
N VAL A 746 1.32 22.65 8.83
CA VAL A 746 0.02 23.17 9.32
C VAL A 746 -1.07 22.19 8.95
N ASP A 747 -1.90 21.81 9.92
CA ASP A 747 -3.07 20.96 9.66
C ASP A 747 -4.10 21.78 8.88
N THR A 748 -4.16 21.55 7.56
CA THR A 748 -4.98 22.31 6.60
C THR A 748 -6.46 22.28 6.96
N GLU A 749 -6.94 21.19 7.58
CA GLU A 749 -8.32 21.04 8.05
C GLU A 749 -8.64 21.93 9.26
N THR A 750 -7.64 22.34 10.06
CA THR A 750 -7.82 23.27 11.18
C THR A 750 -7.88 24.74 10.76
N VAL A 751 -7.39 25.06 9.56
CA VAL A 751 -7.26 26.45 9.06
C VAL A 751 -8.11 26.74 7.81
N LYS A 752 -8.85 25.78 7.27
CA LYS A 752 -9.70 25.92 6.07
C LYS A 752 -10.74 27.05 6.11
N ASP A 753 -11.20 27.45 7.30
CA ASP A 753 -12.12 28.57 7.51
C ASP A 753 -11.39 29.91 7.77
N PHE A 754 -10.06 29.96 7.58
CA PHE A 754 -9.23 31.13 7.80
C PHE A 754 -8.74 31.68 6.45
N GLU A 755 -8.68 33.00 6.32
CA GLU A 755 -7.97 33.61 5.19
C GLU A 755 -6.47 33.27 5.26
N ASN A 756 -5.82 33.02 4.12
CA ASN A 756 -4.41 32.59 4.08
C ASN A 756 -3.44 33.59 4.73
N ASP A 757 -3.82 34.87 4.84
CA ASP A 757 -3.02 35.87 5.53
C ASP A 757 -3.14 35.79 7.06
N GLN A 758 -4.18 35.17 7.62
CA GLN A 758 -4.37 34.99 9.07
C GLN A 758 -3.46 33.90 9.66
N VAL A 759 -2.98 32.97 8.85
CA VAL A 759 -2.04 31.90 9.26
C VAL A 759 -0.62 32.46 9.22
N LYS A 760 0.00 32.64 10.39
CA LYS A 760 1.31 33.31 10.54
C LYS A 760 2.27 32.48 11.36
N VAL A 761 3.55 32.58 11.03
CA VAL A 761 4.63 32.14 11.92
C VAL A 761 4.87 33.22 12.98
N PHE A 762 5.00 32.80 14.22
CA PHE A 762 5.45 33.62 15.33
C PHE A 762 6.79 33.09 15.83
N TYR A 763 7.57 33.93 16.50
CA TYR A 763 8.75 33.53 17.28
C TYR A 763 8.52 33.85 18.75
N TYR A 764 9.00 32.99 19.64
CA TYR A 764 8.92 33.24 21.07
C TYR A 764 10.08 34.15 21.49
N ASN A 765 9.78 35.22 22.23
CA ASN A 765 10.76 36.11 22.81
C ASN A 765 10.94 35.79 24.30
N GLU A 766 12.02 35.08 24.61
CA GLU A 766 12.37 34.66 25.97
C GLU A 766 12.61 35.85 26.93
N GLU A 767 13.01 37.04 26.44
CA GLU A 767 13.18 38.23 27.29
C GLU A 767 11.85 38.88 27.71
N LYS A 768 10.76 38.60 26.98
CA LYS A 768 9.41 39.12 27.23
C LYS A 768 8.44 38.07 27.78
N GLU A 769 8.75 36.79 27.61
CA GLU A 769 7.82 35.64 27.77
C GLU A 769 6.60 35.72 26.83
N GLU A 770 6.75 36.35 25.65
CA GLU A 770 5.68 36.65 24.68
C GLU A 770 6.00 36.12 23.26
N TRP A 771 4.96 35.76 22.50
CA TRP A 771 5.07 35.42 21.08
C TRP A 771 4.98 36.68 20.19
N GLU A 772 5.98 36.89 19.33
CA GLU A 772 6.03 38.00 18.39
C GLU A 772 5.83 37.53 16.93
N ILE A 773 4.97 38.22 16.20
CA ILE A 773 4.56 37.87 14.83
C ILE A 773 5.64 38.18 13.79
N LEU A 774 5.96 37.20 12.94
CA LEU A 774 6.77 37.42 11.74
C LEU A 774 5.87 37.92 10.60
N GLN A 775 5.81 39.25 10.44
CA GLN A 775 4.99 39.91 9.40
C GLN A 775 5.39 39.57 7.96
N ASN A 776 6.56 38.96 7.75
CA ASN A 776 7.02 38.40 6.48
C ASN A 776 6.62 36.91 6.29
N SER A 777 5.77 36.36 7.16
CA SER A 777 5.22 35.01 7.00
C SER A 777 4.36 34.87 5.75
N LYS A 778 4.39 33.67 5.15
CA LYS A 778 3.46 33.23 4.12
C LYS A 778 3.01 31.80 4.43
N TYR A 779 1.70 31.60 4.51
CA TYR A 779 1.11 30.27 4.47
C TYR A 779 0.79 29.90 3.02
N ASP A 780 1.13 28.67 2.65
CA ASP A 780 0.74 28.06 1.39
C ASP A 780 -0.23 26.89 1.66
N PRO A 781 -1.54 27.05 1.38
CA PRO A 781 -2.53 26.01 1.63
C PRO A 781 -2.39 24.79 0.70
N VAL A 782 -1.57 24.86 -0.35
CA VAL A 782 -1.34 23.74 -1.28
C VAL A 782 -0.27 22.79 -0.74
N SER A 783 0.75 23.31 -0.05
CA SER A 783 1.80 22.49 0.59
C SER A 783 1.63 22.30 2.09
N GLY A 784 0.62 22.94 2.71
CA GLY A 784 0.44 22.97 4.17
C GLY A 784 1.48 23.80 4.93
N MET A 785 2.48 24.37 4.26
CA MET A 785 3.62 24.99 4.93
C MET A 785 3.40 26.48 5.23
N ALA A 786 3.53 26.85 6.51
CA ALA A 786 3.77 28.24 6.91
C ALA A 786 5.28 28.51 6.90
N THR A 787 5.70 29.54 6.15
CA THR A 787 7.12 29.88 5.94
C THR A 787 7.44 31.32 6.34
N ALA A 788 8.63 31.56 6.90
CA ALA A 788 9.08 32.91 7.27
C ALA A 788 10.61 33.05 7.21
N GLN A 789 11.09 34.27 6.96
CA GLN A 789 12.53 34.59 6.93
C GLN A 789 12.99 35.18 8.27
N VAL A 790 13.96 34.54 8.93
CA VAL A 790 14.40 34.81 10.31
C VAL A 790 15.86 35.25 10.39
N LYS A 791 16.16 36.21 11.28
CA LYS A 791 17.50 36.84 11.46
C LYS A 791 18.32 36.29 12.64
N HIS A 792 17.67 35.48 13.46
CA HIS A 792 18.16 34.76 14.63
C HIS A 792 17.44 33.40 14.65
N PHE A 793 17.74 32.53 15.62
CA PHE A 793 16.89 31.37 15.95
C PHE A 793 16.31 31.50 17.36
N SER A 794 15.13 30.93 17.55
CA SER A 794 14.36 30.78 18.78
C SER A 794 13.39 29.60 18.59
N THR A 795 12.42 29.42 19.48
CA THR A 795 11.22 28.66 19.17
C THR A 795 10.32 29.43 18.19
N TYR A 796 9.89 28.77 17.13
CA TYR A 796 8.86 29.25 16.19
C TYR A 796 7.62 28.36 16.26
N GLY A 797 6.45 28.92 15.98
CA GLY A 797 5.18 28.21 15.92
C GLY A 797 4.18 28.88 15.01
N VAL A 798 3.20 28.13 14.50
CA VAL A 798 2.15 28.68 13.63
C VAL A 798 0.89 28.97 14.44
N PHE A 799 0.39 30.20 14.33
CA PHE A 799 -0.80 30.67 15.05
C PHE A 799 -1.66 31.59 14.18
N LYS A 800 -2.88 31.87 14.64
CA LYS A 800 -3.80 32.81 13.99
C LYS A 800 -3.50 34.24 14.40
N GLU A 801 -3.33 35.16 13.44
CA GLU A 801 -2.95 36.58 13.71
C GLU A 801 -3.93 37.30 14.66
N ALA A 802 -5.20 36.91 14.68
CA ALA A 802 -6.21 37.50 15.56
C ALA A 802 -6.08 37.10 17.05
N GLU A 803 -5.26 36.09 17.39
CA GLU A 803 -5.24 35.46 18.73
C GLU A 803 -3.96 35.73 19.54
N THR A 804 -3.27 36.85 19.29
CA THR A 804 -2.03 37.25 19.99
C THR A 804 -2.14 37.36 21.52
N GLN A 805 -3.36 37.42 22.08
CA GLN A 805 -3.59 37.45 23.51
C GLN A 805 -3.93 36.04 24.05
N GLN A 806 -3.09 35.55 24.97
CA GLN A 806 -3.17 34.21 25.60
C GLN A 806 -2.72 33.02 24.72
N LEU A 807 -1.67 33.20 23.91
CA LEU A 807 -0.92 32.06 23.35
C LEU A 807 -0.11 31.37 24.47
N GLY A 808 0.01 30.03 24.43
CA GLY A 808 0.73 29.27 25.46
C GLY A 808 2.25 29.39 25.36
N THR A 809 2.96 29.31 26.49
CA THR A 809 4.43 29.23 26.51
C THR A 809 4.92 27.93 25.85
N PRO A 810 6.05 27.93 25.12
CA PRO A 810 6.63 26.71 24.57
C PRO A 810 6.94 25.65 25.63
N GLU A 811 6.53 24.40 25.38
CA GLU A 811 6.98 23.23 26.14
C GLU A 811 7.50 22.11 25.22
N ALA A 812 8.70 21.61 25.51
CA ALA A 812 9.25 20.43 24.86
C ALA A 812 8.46 19.14 25.19
N ASN A 813 8.33 18.22 24.23
CA ASN A 813 7.65 16.93 24.40
C ASN A 813 8.36 16.01 25.42
N LYS A 814 7.98 16.10 26.70
CA LYS A 814 8.57 15.37 27.85
C LYS A 814 8.25 13.85 27.92
N GLU A 815 7.96 13.20 26.80
CA GLU A 815 7.62 11.76 26.76
C GLU A 815 8.85 10.84 26.89
N ASN A 816 10.07 11.37 26.76
CA ASN A 816 11.32 10.59 26.90
C ASN A 816 12.22 10.95 28.10
N GLU A 817 11.84 11.91 28.94
CA GLU A 817 12.61 12.21 30.17
C GLU A 817 12.39 11.17 31.27
N LYS A 818 13.26 10.14 31.29
CA LYS A 818 13.36 9.22 32.42
C LYS A 818 13.79 9.96 33.70
N LYS A 819 12.82 10.25 34.58
CA LYS A 819 13.08 10.74 35.95
C LYS A 819 14.17 9.89 36.62
N LYS A 820 15.33 10.49 36.90
CA LYS A 820 16.42 9.83 37.62
C LYS A 820 15.96 9.46 39.04
N PRO A 821 16.20 8.22 39.51
CA PRO A 821 15.82 7.80 40.84
C PRO A 821 16.75 8.42 41.89
N ASN A 822 16.23 8.69 43.08
CA ASN A 822 17.05 8.95 44.27
C ASN A 822 17.05 7.70 45.14
N GLU A 823 18.20 7.32 45.68
CA GLU A 823 18.47 5.93 46.09
C GLU A 823 17.97 5.56 47.49
N LYS A 824 17.37 4.36 47.61
CA LYS A 824 17.72 3.28 48.58
C LYS A 824 16.73 2.11 48.49
N GLY A 825 17.10 0.93 47.97
CA GLY A 825 18.33 0.55 47.27
C GLY A 825 18.40 -0.95 46.94
N ASN A 826 19.31 -1.33 46.01
CA ASN A 826 19.98 -2.63 45.76
C ASN A 826 19.24 -3.98 45.97
N SER A 827 19.42 -5.04 45.17
CA SER A 827 20.14 -5.35 43.91
C SER A 827 20.04 -6.88 43.68
N ASN A 828 20.25 -7.58 42.55
CA ASN A 828 20.45 -7.40 41.09
C ASN A 828 20.39 -8.85 40.50
N ASN A 829 20.15 -9.22 39.24
CA ASN A 829 20.05 -8.63 37.88
C ASN A 829 18.81 -9.29 37.18
N GLY A 830 18.48 -9.18 35.88
CA GLY A 830 19.16 -8.67 34.68
C GLY A 830 18.29 -8.77 33.41
N ASN A 831 18.91 -8.94 32.23
CA ASN A 831 18.30 -8.55 30.94
C ASN A 831 18.09 -9.71 29.92
N LYS A 832 17.02 -9.64 29.12
CA LYS A 832 17.08 -9.60 27.63
C LYS A 832 15.72 -9.32 26.94
N LEU A 833 15.80 -8.86 25.69
CA LEU A 833 14.76 -8.72 24.65
C LEU A 833 15.16 -9.61 23.44
N PRO A 834 14.33 -9.80 22.38
CA PRO A 834 12.87 -9.73 22.22
C PRO A 834 12.30 -11.08 21.65
N ASN A 835 11.02 -11.10 21.20
CA ASN A 835 10.44 -11.83 20.04
C ASN A 835 8.89 -11.67 20.07
N THR A 836 8.09 -11.47 19.00
CA THR A 836 7.94 -12.16 17.70
C THR A 836 7.70 -13.67 17.80
N ALA A 837 6.43 -14.07 17.93
CA ALA A 837 6.02 -15.40 18.38
C ALA A 837 5.87 -16.47 17.28
N THR A 838 6.70 -16.45 16.23
CA THR A 838 7.06 -17.72 15.57
C THR A 838 7.88 -18.56 16.57
N SER A 839 7.75 -19.89 16.56
CA SER A 839 8.23 -20.79 17.65
C SER A 839 9.76 -20.96 17.78
N MET A 840 10.53 -19.88 17.68
CA MET A 840 12.00 -19.88 17.63
C MET A 840 12.66 -20.51 18.87
N PHE A 841 12.03 -20.42 20.05
CA PHE A 841 12.52 -21.04 21.28
C PHE A 841 12.53 -22.58 21.21
N ASN A 842 11.53 -23.20 20.58
CA ASN A 842 11.53 -24.65 20.36
C ASN A 842 12.61 -25.06 19.36
N PHE A 843 12.84 -24.28 18.30
CA PHE A 843 13.92 -24.54 17.35
C PHE A 843 15.32 -24.38 17.97
N ILE A 844 15.53 -23.42 18.87
CA ILE A 844 16.78 -23.30 19.65
C ILE A 844 16.96 -24.50 20.60
N GLY A 845 15.88 -24.96 21.26
CA GLY A 845 15.90 -26.15 22.11
C GLY A 845 16.25 -27.44 21.34
N ILE A 846 15.59 -27.68 20.21
CA ILE A 846 15.86 -28.80 19.30
C ILE A 846 17.30 -28.72 18.77
N GLY A 847 17.75 -27.52 18.38
CA GLY A 847 19.14 -27.26 17.97
C GLY A 847 20.15 -27.64 19.06
N PHE A 848 19.90 -27.27 20.32
CA PHE A 848 20.76 -27.63 21.45
C PHE A 848 20.80 -29.15 21.71
N ILE A 849 19.68 -29.84 21.57
CA ILE A 849 19.59 -31.30 21.70
C ILE A 849 20.41 -31.99 20.59
N LEU A 850 20.26 -31.54 19.34
CA LEU A 850 21.01 -32.06 18.19
C LEU A 850 22.52 -31.79 18.32
N LEU A 851 22.91 -30.58 18.75
CA LEU A 851 24.31 -30.22 19.00
C LEU A 851 24.92 -31.09 20.11
N SER A 852 24.17 -31.29 21.21
CA SER A 852 24.57 -32.14 22.33
C SER A 852 24.76 -33.60 21.91
N GLY A 853 23.84 -34.14 21.10
CA GLY A 853 23.96 -35.47 20.51
C GLY A 853 25.18 -35.61 19.59
N GLY A 854 25.45 -34.59 18.76
CA GLY A 854 26.65 -34.52 17.92
C GLY A 854 27.94 -34.53 18.73
N ILE A 855 28.03 -33.70 19.78
CA ILE A 855 29.19 -33.64 20.68
C ILE A 855 29.39 -34.97 21.42
N ALA A 856 28.32 -35.57 21.95
CA ALA A 856 28.37 -36.88 22.59
C ALA A 856 28.88 -37.97 21.63
N LEU A 857 28.39 -38.01 20.39
CA LEU A 857 28.87 -38.93 19.35
C LEU A 857 30.35 -38.69 19.00
N ILE A 858 30.81 -37.44 18.95
CA ILE A 858 32.23 -37.09 18.72
C ILE A 858 33.10 -37.57 19.90
N LEU A 859 32.67 -37.37 21.14
CA LEU A 859 33.40 -37.80 22.34
C LEU A 859 33.45 -39.34 22.46
N VAL A 860 32.35 -40.05 22.20
CA VAL A 860 32.30 -41.51 22.14
C VAL A 860 33.18 -42.06 21.01
N LYS A 861 33.26 -41.35 19.87
CA LYS A 861 34.13 -41.69 18.74
C LYS A 861 35.61 -41.45 19.05
N ARG A 862 35.97 -40.41 19.82
CA ARG A 862 37.34 -40.19 20.33
C ARG A 862 37.73 -41.25 21.39
N ARG A 863 36.81 -41.65 22.29
CA ARG A 863 36.97 -42.76 23.26
C ARG A 863 36.95 -44.18 22.66
N LYS A 864 36.87 -44.31 21.33
CA LYS A 864 37.02 -45.57 20.57
C LYS A 864 38.05 -45.42 19.44
N SER A 865 39.08 -44.61 19.69
CA SER A 865 40.13 -44.23 18.72
C SER A 865 41.38 -43.69 19.40
N ALA A 866 41.31 -43.36 20.69
CA ALA A 866 42.26 -43.89 21.69
C ALA A 866 41.72 -45.21 22.24
#